data_AF-A0AAJ0FMX0-F1
#
_entry.id   AF-A0AAJ0FMX0-F1
#
_cell.length_a   1.000
_cell.length_b   1.000
_cell.length_c   1.000
_cell.angle_alpha   90.00
_cell.angle_beta   90.00
_cell.angle_gamma   90.00
#
_symmetry.space_group_name_H-M   'P 1'
#
loop_
_entity.id
_entity.type
_entity.pdbx_description
1 polymer ?
#
loop_
_entity_poly.entity_id
_entity_poly.type
_entity_poly.pdbx_seq_one_letter_code
_entity_poly.pdbx_strand_id
1 'polypeptide(L)'
;MVLFRTGLAALSVVSAAVASTCVPRAVNTTTCNGKRYIYDGLSGYGFVPGSARDKYGDTISIGSSIAIESWERSKCGSSYEGILYGLPDRGWNTEGTLNYQPRIHKYTVRLTPVPASLSKPAQPNVEFEYLDTILLTGPDGTPTTGLDPDFAGGATYPGFPVLPAATYPGDGFGGPGAGGRRVCLDPEGLVLARGGGFWISDEYGPYVYRFDSSGKMVHAIAPPEAILPRRNDTVSFSANSPPRYDPAKLPTPGDPTLGRQNNQGFEGLTASADGKTLYVLLQSAAEQEGGASAPTRRHVRLLAYSLSNEEAPTYTGEWVVPLPTFVNAAGKDRVAAQSELHHAGGTQFLVLPRDSGAGRGMDDALSRYRRVDVFDVAGATDVAGKYDGVGDAVASAGGVLKDEITPVTYCSWLDFNVNSQLGKFGLHNGGEQDEGLLNEKWEGLALVPVSDDEEDGSGGGKEYFLFASSDNDFITQDGYMNGGLLPYQDESGFSLDNQMLVFRDAESGLACIHPDYRNKVRHTCFILYQVVTLADYGMLHYYQTPFVHNSATFLLWHRHYNWVLDQDLHDLCGYSGVFPYWGWGLDRENRQTISGTNTMYNRPPSAEAKLTDSKAFEPISRNVTIEQTMDTVGGTPLCYVYKPW
;
A
#
# COMPACT_ATOMS: atom_id res chain seq x y z
N MET A 1 84.52 -16.15 -24.00
CA MET A 1 84.57 -16.15 -22.51
C MET A 1 83.28 -15.50 -22.03
N VAL A 2 82.56 -16.15 -21.10
CA VAL A 2 81.24 -15.80 -20.50
C VAL A 2 80.03 -16.09 -21.40
N LEU A 3 79.29 -17.22 -21.30
CA LEU A 3 78.33 -17.76 -20.31
C LEU A 3 76.96 -17.02 -20.16
N PHE A 4 75.90 -17.74 -20.57
CA PHE A 4 74.57 -17.91 -19.94
C PHE A 4 73.59 -16.72 -19.75
N ARG A 5 72.38 -16.81 -20.34
CA ARG A 5 71.14 -17.29 -19.67
C ARG A 5 69.90 -17.13 -20.57
N THR A 6 69.16 -18.23 -20.71
CA THR A 6 67.78 -18.30 -21.20
C THR A 6 66.82 -17.73 -20.16
N GLY A 7 65.93 -16.82 -20.58
CA GLY A 7 64.78 -16.37 -19.79
C GLY A 7 63.49 -16.59 -20.58
N LEU A 8 62.67 -17.55 -20.15
CA LEU A 8 61.27 -17.69 -20.57
C LEU A 8 60.48 -16.49 -20.00
N ALA A 9 59.89 -15.67 -20.86
CA ALA A 9 58.87 -14.71 -20.46
C ALA A 9 57.50 -15.40 -20.54
N ALA A 10 56.86 -15.63 -19.39
CA ALA A 10 55.47 -16.03 -19.34
C ALA A 10 54.59 -14.84 -19.72
N LEU A 11 53.88 -14.92 -20.84
CA LEU A 11 52.76 -14.02 -21.13
C LEU A 11 51.58 -14.39 -20.23
N SER A 12 51.34 -13.59 -19.20
CA SER A 12 50.09 -13.59 -18.46
C SER A 12 48.99 -12.95 -19.33
N VAL A 13 48.13 -13.79 -19.90
CA VAL A 13 46.87 -13.35 -20.50
C VAL A 13 45.96 -12.93 -19.35
N VAL A 14 45.81 -11.62 -19.14
CA VAL A 14 44.78 -11.06 -18.26
C VAL A 14 43.45 -11.17 -19.00
N SER A 15 42.73 -12.26 -18.78
CA SER A 15 41.31 -12.32 -19.13
C SER A 15 40.58 -11.36 -18.21
N ALA A 16 40.24 -10.17 -18.71
CA ALA A 16 39.29 -9.29 -18.06
C ALA A 16 37.92 -10.00 -18.06
N ALA A 17 37.58 -10.64 -16.94
CA ALA A 17 36.24 -11.13 -16.70
C ALA A 17 35.32 -9.91 -16.63
N VAL A 18 34.55 -9.68 -17.69
CA VAL A 18 33.41 -8.77 -17.65
C VAL A 18 32.39 -9.41 -16.72
N ALA A 19 32.42 -9.03 -15.45
CA ALA A 19 31.38 -9.37 -14.51
C ALA A 19 30.08 -8.72 -15.01
N SER A 20 29.24 -9.53 -15.64
CA SER A 20 27.89 -9.12 -16.03
C SER A 20 27.08 -8.96 -14.75
N THR A 21 26.97 -7.73 -14.25
CA THR A 21 26.13 -7.38 -13.11
C THR A 21 24.67 -7.55 -13.53
N CYS A 22 24.05 -8.66 -13.15
CA CYS A 22 22.60 -8.83 -13.28
C CYS A 22 21.93 -8.05 -12.14
N VAL A 23 21.85 -6.74 -12.28
CA VAL A 23 20.97 -5.88 -11.47
C VAL A 23 19.67 -5.78 -12.27
N PRO A 24 18.50 -6.20 -11.76
CA PRO A 24 17.23 -5.72 -12.29
C PRO A 24 17.30 -4.19 -12.23
N ARG A 25 17.32 -3.54 -13.40
CA ARG A 25 17.54 -2.09 -13.48
C ARG A 25 16.33 -1.39 -12.86
N ALA A 26 16.49 -0.88 -11.64
CA ALA A 26 15.49 -0.04 -10.98
C ALA A 26 14.98 1.04 -11.95
N VAL A 27 13.68 1.33 -11.89
CA VAL A 27 13.06 2.37 -12.72
C VAL A 27 13.58 3.73 -12.28
N ASN A 28 13.62 3.97 -10.98
CA ASN A 28 14.28 5.14 -10.41
C ASN A 28 14.91 4.84 -9.05
N THR A 29 15.88 5.66 -8.65
CA THR A 29 16.50 5.62 -7.32
C THR A 29 16.74 7.04 -6.86
N THR A 30 16.45 7.32 -5.58
CA THR A 30 16.82 8.58 -4.94
C THR A 30 17.56 8.33 -3.63
N THR A 31 18.22 9.35 -3.12
CA THR A 31 18.81 9.34 -1.78
C THR A 31 18.42 10.62 -1.08
N CYS A 32 17.63 10.50 -0.01
CA CYS A 32 17.18 11.63 0.78
C CYS A 32 17.85 11.58 2.15
N ASN A 33 18.65 12.61 2.46
CA ASN A 33 19.39 12.72 3.71
C ASN A 33 20.16 11.44 4.10
N GLY A 34 20.79 10.77 3.13
CA GLY A 34 21.57 9.55 3.33
C GLY A 34 20.78 8.23 3.32
N LYS A 35 19.44 8.26 3.34
CA LYS A 35 18.59 7.07 3.15
C LYS A 35 18.24 6.88 1.67
N ARG A 36 18.42 5.66 1.17
CA ARG A 36 18.27 5.32 -0.24
C ARG A 36 16.93 4.64 -0.50
N TYR A 37 16.21 5.15 -1.49
CA TYR A 37 14.91 4.67 -1.94
C TYR A 37 15.01 4.15 -3.38
N ILE A 38 14.50 2.95 -3.63
CA ILE A 38 14.57 2.30 -4.94
C ILE A 38 13.16 1.96 -5.40
N TYR A 39 12.76 2.50 -6.56
CA TYR A 39 11.54 2.10 -7.25
C TYR A 39 11.89 1.04 -8.29
N ASP A 40 11.53 -0.22 -8.02
CA ASP A 40 11.87 -1.36 -8.88
C ASP A 40 10.95 -1.49 -10.09
N GLY A 41 9.65 -1.21 -9.90
CA GLY A 41 8.69 -1.19 -10.99
C GLY A 41 7.24 -1.35 -10.54
N LEU A 42 6.33 -1.08 -11.47
CA LEU A 42 4.90 -1.32 -11.27
C LEU A 42 4.66 -2.85 -11.23
N SER A 43 4.05 -3.32 -10.15
CA SER A 43 3.88 -4.73 -9.81
C SER A 43 2.41 -5.16 -9.75
N GLY A 44 1.48 -4.22 -9.68
CA GLY A 44 0.07 -4.52 -9.79
C GLY A 44 -0.80 -3.36 -10.26
N TYR A 45 -1.96 -3.75 -10.76
CA TYR A 45 -3.07 -2.88 -11.13
C TYR A 45 -4.39 -3.57 -10.80
N GLY A 46 -5.37 -2.78 -10.35
CA GLY A 46 -6.76 -3.19 -10.25
C GLY A 46 -7.67 -1.99 -10.11
N PHE A 47 -8.97 -2.25 -9.98
CA PHE A 47 -9.93 -1.19 -9.80
C PHE A 47 -11.22 -1.70 -9.16
N VAL A 48 -11.98 -0.79 -8.56
CA VAL A 48 -13.41 -0.98 -8.26
C VAL A 48 -14.24 -0.19 -9.28
N PRO A 49 -15.25 -0.80 -9.92
CA PRO A 49 -16.04 -0.12 -10.92
C PRO A 49 -16.63 1.21 -10.43
N GLY A 50 -16.62 2.25 -11.26
CA GLY A 50 -17.17 3.57 -10.89
C GLY A 50 -18.69 3.57 -10.61
N SER A 51 -19.40 2.52 -11.02
CA SER A 51 -20.82 2.30 -10.71
C SER A 51 -21.08 1.38 -9.51
N ALA A 52 -20.02 0.89 -8.85
CA ALA A 52 -20.15 0.05 -7.67
C ALA A 52 -20.90 0.80 -6.57
N ARG A 53 -21.67 0.06 -5.77
CA ARG A 53 -22.48 0.63 -4.69
C ARG A 53 -22.20 -0.04 -3.38
N ASP A 54 -22.33 0.73 -2.31
CA ASP A 54 -22.22 0.22 -0.97
C ASP A 54 -23.53 -0.44 -0.49
N LYS A 55 -23.51 -0.97 0.75
CA LYS A 55 -24.67 -1.63 1.35
C LYS A 55 -25.87 -0.70 1.58
N TYR A 56 -25.68 0.62 1.54
CA TYR A 56 -26.73 1.63 1.67
C TYR A 56 -27.27 2.07 0.31
N GLY A 57 -26.65 1.65 -0.79
CA GLY A 57 -27.09 1.90 -2.16
C GLY A 57 -26.46 3.13 -2.82
N ASP A 58 -25.52 3.80 -2.16
CA ASP A 58 -24.79 4.93 -2.76
C ASP A 58 -23.58 4.43 -3.55
N THR A 59 -23.22 5.16 -4.61
CA THR A 59 -22.00 4.93 -5.39
C THR A 59 -20.77 4.98 -4.49
N ILE A 60 -19.82 4.07 -4.75
CA ILE A 60 -18.54 3.97 -4.07
C ILE A 60 -17.48 4.81 -4.81
N SER A 61 -16.73 5.60 -4.04
CA SER A 61 -15.34 5.95 -4.35
C SER A 61 -14.43 5.26 -3.33
N ILE A 62 -13.26 4.73 -3.74
CA ILE A 62 -12.26 4.19 -2.79
C ILE A 62 -11.55 5.35 -2.09
N GLY A 63 -11.47 6.51 -2.77
CA GLY A 63 -11.38 7.81 -2.14
C GLY A 63 -10.02 8.49 -2.05
N SER A 64 -10.06 9.63 -1.36
CA SER A 64 -8.98 10.52 -0.96
C SER A 64 -7.85 9.88 -0.15
N SER A 65 -8.13 8.86 0.67
CA SER A 65 -7.06 8.15 1.40
C SER A 65 -7.39 6.68 1.65
N ILE A 66 -6.33 5.88 1.82
CA ILE A 66 -6.42 4.44 2.07
C ILE A 66 -5.53 4.02 3.24
N ALA A 67 -5.97 2.99 3.95
CA ALA A 67 -5.15 2.27 4.92
C ALA A 67 -5.32 0.77 4.75
N ILE A 68 -4.24 0.00 4.93
CA ILE A 68 -4.29 -1.47 4.87
C ILE A 68 -3.90 -2.04 6.24
N GLU A 69 -4.77 -2.85 6.82
CA GLU A 69 -4.49 -3.66 8.00
C GLU A 69 -4.41 -5.15 7.66
N SER A 70 -3.93 -5.97 8.60
CA SER A 70 -3.94 -7.44 8.49
C SER A 70 -3.30 -7.96 7.19
N TRP A 71 -2.23 -7.33 6.74
CA TRP A 71 -1.52 -7.70 5.52
C TRP A 71 -0.68 -8.94 5.75
N GLU A 72 -0.99 -10.00 5.01
CA GLU A 72 -0.30 -11.28 5.10
C GLU A 72 0.05 -11.78 3.70
N ARG A 73 1.27 -12.32 3.58
CA ARG A 73 1.64 -13.10 2.41
C ARG A 73 1.05 -14.50 2.55
N SER A 74 0.45 -15.02 1.48
CA SER A 74 0.05 -16.42 1.43
C SER A 74 1.23 -17.33 1.74
N LYS A 75 1.01 -18.31 2.61
CA LYS A 75 2.03 -19.33 2.98
C LYS A 75 2.54 -20.11 1.78
N CYS A 76 1.78 -20.13 0.69
CA CYS A 76 2.11 -20.78 -0.56
C CYS A 76 1.83 -19.85 -1.74
N GLY A 77 2.86 -19.61 -2.56
CA GLY A 77 2.79 -18.75 -3.74
C GLY A 77 3.34 -17.33 -3.50
N SER A 78 2.91 -16.42 -4.36
CA SER A 78 3.29 -15.01 -4.35
C SER A 78 2.12 -14.08 -4.02
N SER A 79 0.95 -14.59 -3.64
CA SER A 79 -0.20 -13.75 -3.33
C SER A 79 -0.09 -13.14 -1.93
N TYR A 80 -0.71 -11.98 -1.79
CA TYR A 80 -0.86 -11.23 -0.55
C TYR A 80 -2.32 -10.87 -0.36
N GLU A 81 -2.74 -10.77 0.89
CA GLU A 81 -4.10 -10.41 1.27
C GLU A 81 -4.06 -9.47 2.47
N GLY A 82 -4.96 -8.50 2.51
CA GLY A 82 -5.19 -7.67 3.69
C GLY A 82 -6.58 -7.05 3.68
N ILE A 83 -6.86 -6.25 4.70
CA ILE A 83 -8.10 -5.48 4.80
C ILE A 83 -7.79 -4.02 4.47
N LEU A 84 -8.33 -3.54 3.37
CA LEU A 84 -8.22 -2.15 2.95
C LEU A 84 -9.41 -1.35 3.46
N TYR A 85 -9.12 -0.18 4.03
CA TYR A 85 -10.06 0.88 4.33
C TYR A 85 -9.87 1.98 3.31
N GLY A 86 -10.93 2.35 2.59
CA GLY A 86 -10.96 3.49 1.69
C GLY A 86 -11.84 4.60 2.25
N LEU A 87 -11.35 5.83 2.25
CA LEU A 87 -12.03 7.03 2.70
C LEU A 87 -12.22 7.96 1.50
N PRO A 88 -13.43 8.06 0.94
CA PRO A 88 -13.76 9.06 -0.07
C PRO A 88 -13.99 10.45 0.52
N ASP A 89 -13.90 11.45 -0.35
CA ASP A 89 -14.21 12.85 -0.08
C ASP A 89 -15.69 13.09 0.31
N ARG A 90 -16.13 14.35 0.26
CA ARG A 90 -17.50 14.77 0.58
C ARG A 90 -18.62 14.24 -0.32
N GLY A 91 -18.36 13.31 -1.24
CA GLY A 91 -19.35 12.74 -2.14
C GLY A 91 -19.43 13.50 -3.47
N TRP A 92 -20.24 12.97 -4.40
CA TRP A 92 -20.39 13.55 -5.74
C TRP A 92 -20.73 15.05 -5.69
N ASN A 93 -19.80 15.86 -6.19
CA ASN A 93 -19.80 17.31 -6.01
C ASN A 93 -19.48 18.10 -7.29
N THR A 94 -19.35 17.42 -8.44
CA THR A 94 -19.03 18.06 -9.74
C THR A 94 -20.09 19.08 -10.17
N GLU A 95 -21.33 18.90 -9.72
CA GLU A 95 -22.46 19.82 -9.94
C GLU A 95 -22.85 20.62 -8.67
N GLY A 96 -22.00 20.60 -7.63
CA GLY A 96 -22.26 21.22 -6.33
C GLY A 96 -22.46 20.20 -5.21
N THR A 97 -22.23 20.63 -3.97
CA THR A 97 -22.22 19.73 -2.81
C THR A 97 -23.62 19.20 -2.47
N LEU A 98 -23.66 18.03 -1.84
CA LEU A 98 -24.90 17.34 -1.47
C LEU A 98 -24.86 16.91 0.00
N ASN A 99 -26.02 16.61 0.58
CA ASN A 99 -26.13 16.07 1.94
C ASN A 99 -25.69 14.60 2.06
N TYR A 100 -24.66 14.22 1.30
CA TYR A 100 -23.95 12.95 1.39
C TYR A 100 -23.46 12.75 2.83
N GLN A 101 -23.58 11.54 3.36
CA GLN A 101 -22.98 11.19 4.64
C GLN A 101 -21.59 10.58 4.39
N PRO A 102 -20.51 11.28 4.77
CA PRO A 102 -19.15 10.75 4.73
C PRO A 102 -19.03 9.39 5.42
N ARG A 103 -18.19 8.52 4.87
CA ARG A 103 -18.13 7.11 5.24
C ARG A 103 -16.77 6.50 4.94
N ILE A 104 -16.52 5.31 5.47
CA ILE A 104 -15.32 4.50 5.20
C ILE A 104 -15.78 3.16 4.63
N HIS A 105 -15.17 2.73 3.52
CA HIS A 105 -15.42 1.45 2.89
C HIS A 105 -14.35 0.43 3.29
N LYS A 106 -14.78 -0.81 3.56
CA LYS A 106 -13.89 -1.93 3.90
C LYS A 106 -13.89 -2.96 2.78
N TYR A 107 -12.70 -3.41 2.41
CA TYR A 107 -12.49 -4.45 1.41
C TYR A 107 -11.51 -5.49 1.92
N THR A 108 -11.68 -6.75 1.54
CA THR A 108 -10.50 -7.61 1.37
C THR A 108 -9.79 -7.17 0.11
N VAL A 109 -8.51 -6.83 0.20
CA VAL A 109 -7.65 -6.54 -0.94
C VAL A 109 -6.68 -7.69 -1.14
N ARG A 110 -6.53 -8.16 -2.38
CA ARG A 110 -5.59 -9.22 -2.74
C ARG A 110 -4.68 -8.74 -3.85
N LEU A 111 -3.39 -8.98 -3.69
CA LEU A 111 -2.39 -8.75 -4.73
C LEU A 111 -1.75 -10.09 -5.10
N THR A 112 -1.78 -10.44 -6.38
CA THR A 112 -0.98 -11.55 -6.90
C THR A 112 -0.01 -11.01 -7.94
N PRO A 113 1.26 -10.71 -7.58
CA PRO A 113 2.23 -10.20 -8.53
C PRO A 113 2.45 -11.20 -9.66
N VAL A 114 2.38 -10.72 -10.90
CA VAL A 114 2.55 -11.53 -12.11
C VAL A 114 3.66 -10.94 -12.99
N PRO A 115 4.42 -11.78 -13.72
CA PRO A 115 5.35 -11.28 -14.73
C PRO A 115 4.59 -10.52 -15.83
N ALA A 116 4.90 -9.24 -16.00
CA ALA A 116 4.24 -8.36 -16.96
C ALA A 116 5.28 -7.54 -17.77
N SER A 117 5.02 -7.34 -19.06
CA SER A 117 5.88 -6.59 -19.97
C SER A 117 5.06 -5.90 -21.05
N LEU A 118 5.63 -4.92 -21.76
CA LEU A 118 4.93 -4.27 -22.88
C LEU A 118 4.51 -5.25 -24.00
N SER A 119 5.32 -6.28 -24.26
CA SER A 119 4.99 -7.32 -25.25
C SER A 119 3.99 -8.37 -24.75
N LYS A 120 3.76 -8.43 -23.44
CA LYS A 120 2.81 -9.33 -22.79
C LYS A 120 2.23 -8.65 -21.55
N PRO A 121 1.30 -7.70 -21.73
CA PRO A 121 0.67 -7.02 -20.62
C PRO A 121 -0.12 -8.00 -19.75
N ALA A 122 -0.13 -7.77 -18.45
CA ALA A 122 -0.97 -8.50 -17.51
C ALA A 122 -2.37 -7.89 -17.46
N GLN A 123 -3.35 -8.73 -17.15
CA GLN A 123 -4.67 -8.29 -16.70
C GLN A 123 -4.58 -7.73 -15.26
N PRO A 124 -5.62 -7.04 -14.77
CA PRO A 124 -5.72 -6.65 -13.37
C PRO A 124 -5.40 -7.84 -12.44
N ASN A 125 -4.53 -7.59 -11.47
CA ASN A 125 -4.02 -8.58 -10.50
C ASN A 125 -4.09 -8.07 -9.05
N VAL A 126 -4.74 -6.92 -8.86
CA VAL A 126 -5.22 -6.43 -7.57
C VAL A 126 -6.73 -6.62 -7.56
N GLU A 127 -7.22 -7.38 -6.60
CA GLU A 127 -8.63 -7.75 -6.49
C GLU A 127 -9.22 -7.17 -5.20
N PHE A 128 -10.49 -6.78 -5.28
CA PHE A 128 -11.24 -6.19 -4.19
C PHE A 128 -12.50 -7.01 -3.92
N GLU A 129 -12.72 -7.36 -2.67
CA GLU A 129 -13.97 -7.94 -2.18
C GLU A 129 -14.56 -6.97 -1.17
N TYR A 130 -15.67 -6.30 -1.53
CA TYR A 130 -16.35 -5.38 -0.63
C TYR A 130 -16.91 -6.12 0.60
N LEU A 131 -16.61 -5.60 1.78
CA LEU A 131 -17.01 -6.17 3.06
C LEU A 131 -18.08 -5.34 3.75
N ASP A 132 -17.82 -4.05 3.93
CA ASP A 132 -18.67 -3.19 4.75
C ASP A 132 -18.49 -1.69 4.47
N THR A 133 -19.44 -0.90 4.98
CA THR A 133 -19.36 0.57 5.05
C THR A 133 -19.65 1.04 6.46
N ILE A 134 -18.79 1.92 6.97
CA ILE A 134 -18.92 2.61 8.26
C ILE A 134 -19.33 4.05 8.00
N LEU A 135 -20.50 4.46 8.46
CA LEU A 135 -21.00 5.82 8.29
C LEU A 135 -20.47 6.74 9.39
N LEU A 136 -20.03 7.95 9.03
CA LEU A 136 -19.51 8.92 9.99
C LEU A 136 -20.65 9.76 10.60
N THR A 137 -20.56 10.01 11.90
CA THR A 137 -21.51 10.79 12.68
C THR A 137 -20.80 11.79 13.59
N GLY A 138 -21.46 12.90 13.90
CA GLY A 138 -20.97 13.92 14.82
C GLY A 138 -21.00 13.48 16.29
N PRO A 139 -20.57 14.35 17.22
CA PRO A 139 -20.45 14.00 18.64
C PRO A 139 -21.76 13.58 19.32
N ASP A 140 -22.90 14.02 18.79
CA ASP A 140 -24.24 13.68 19.26
C ASP A 140 -24.86 12.45 18.56
N GLY A 141 -24.15 11.84 17.61
CA GLY A 141 -24.63 10.72 16.79
C GLY A 141 -25.45 11.14 15.56
N THR A 142 -25.62 12.44 15.31
CA THR A 142 -26.24 12.94 14.08
C THR A 142 -25.32 12.64 12.89
N PRO A 143 -25.84 12.20 11.73
CA PRO A 143 -25.05 12.10 10.49
C PRO A 143 -24.25 13.37 10.20
N THR A 144 -23.01 13.20 9.77
CA THR A 144 -22.26 14.29 9.13
C THR A 144 -22.77 14.53 7.71
N THR A 145 -22.29 15.59 7.07
CA THR A 145 -22.71 16.00 5.72
C THR A 145 -21.53 16.41 4.85
N GLY A 146 -21.59 16.15 3.55
CA GLY A 146 -20.64 16.64 2.55
C GLY A 146 -20.90 18.08 2.08
N LEU A 147 -22.02 18.68 2.50
CA LEU A 147 -22.39 20.06 2.16
C LEU A 147 -21.33 21.06 2.58
N ASP A 148 -21.14 22.10 1.77
CA ASP A 148 -20.29 23.24 2.12
C ASP A 148 -20.80 23.93 3.41
N PRO A 149 -19.90 24.20 4.39
CA PRO A 149 -20.28 24.84 5.64
C PRO A 149 -20.98 26.19 5.45
N ASP A 150 -21.83 26.55 6.41
CA ASP A 150 -22.36 27.91 6.50
C ASP A 150 -21.20 28.92 6.68
N PHE A 151 -21.37 30.12 6.14
CA PHE A 151 -20.28 31.11 6.09
C PHE A 151 -19.80 31.58 7.47
N ALA A 152 -20.62 31.37 8.51
CA ALA A 152 -20.30 31.67 9.89
C ALA A 152 -21.07 30.77 10.88
N GLY A 153 -20.54 30.69 12.11
CA GLY A 153 -21.32 30.28 13.27
C GLY A 153 -21.53 28.78 13.46
N GLY A 154 -20.52 27.94 13.16
CA GLY A 154 -20.51 26.46 13.18
C GLY A 154 -21.15 25.73 14.38
N ALA A 155 -20.96 24.41 14.49
CA ALA A 155 -21.55 23.61 15.56
C ALA A 155 -20.68 23.60 16.82
N THR A 156 -21.31 23.60 18.00
CA THR A 156 -20.60 23.58 19.30
C THR A 156 -21.04 22.36 20.09
N TYR A 157 -20.05 21.61 20.60
CA TYR A 157 -20.25 20.46 21.47
C TYR A 157 -19.34 20.56 22.69
N PRO A 158 -19.74 20.07 23.88
CA PRO A 158 -18.88 20.06 25.05
C PRO A 158 -17.56 19.32 24.78
N GLY A 159 -16.43 19.99 25.01
CA GLY A 159 -15.10 19.41 24.82
C GLY A 159 -14.57 19.42 23.37
N PHE A 160 -15.30 20.03 22.43
CA PHE A 160 -14.87 20.18 21.04
C PHE A 160 -14.57 21.65 20.71
N PRO A 161 -13.67 21.93 19.76
CA PRO A 161 -13.64 23.21 19.07
C PRO A 161 -14.96 23.44 18.31
N VAL A 162 -15.16 24.67 17.82
CA VAL A 162 -16.27 24.92 16.89
C VAL A 162 -16.03 24.10 15.63
N LEU A 163 -17.01 23.27 15.27
CA LEU A 163 -16.96 22.38 14.12
C LEU A 163 -17.62 23.04 12.90
N PRO A 164 -17.11 22.80 11.67
CA PRO A 164 -17.81 23.17 10.43
C PRO A 164 -19.23 22.60 10.43
N ALA A 165 -20.22 23.40 10.02
CA ALA A 165 -21.61 22.95 9.96
C ALA A 165 -22.40 23.66 8.87
N ALA A 166 -23.32 22.93 8.23
CA ALA A 166 -24.18 23.44 7.17
C ALA A 166 -25.65 23.35 7.57
N THR A 167 -26.40 24.41 7.25
CA THR A 167 -27.85 24.45 7.36
C THR A 167 -28.45 24.25 5.96
N TYR A 168 -29.36 23.30 5.85
CA TYR A 168 -29.99 22.92 4.57
C TYR A 168 -31.52 22.81 4.69
N PRO A 169 -32.27 23.17 3.63
CA PRO A 169 -33.70 22.91 3.53
C PRO A 169 -33.97 21.48 3.05
N GLY A 170 -35.21 21.00 3.22
CA GLY A 170 -35.64 19.77 2.59
C GLY A 170 -34.89 18.53 3.11
N ASP A 171 -34.52 17.64 2.21
CA ASP A 171 -33.63 16.49 2.49
C ASP A 171 -32.14 16.82 2.35
N GLY A 172 -31.80 18.03 1.86
CA GLY A 172 -30.43 18.44 1.55
C GLY A 172 -29.89 17.88 0.23
N PHE A 173 -30.75 17.27 -0.59
CA PHE A 173 -30.47 16.81 -1.96
C PHE A 173 -31.32 17.55 -3.02
N GLY A 174 -32.13 18.54 -2.59
CA GLY A 174 -33.07 19.27 -3.43
C GLY A 174 -34.51 18.74 -3.39
N GLY A 175 -34.78 17.70 -2.59
CA GLY A 175 -36.09 17.10 -2.37
C GLY A 175 -36.81 17.63 -1.11
N PRO A 176 -38.08 17.22 -0.91
CA PRO A 176 -38.87 17.62 0.25
C PRO A 176 -38.34 17.00 1.56
N GLY A 177 -38.41 17.76 2.65
CA GLY A 177 -37.97 17.32 3.98
C GLY A 177 -38.01 18.45 4.99
N ALA A 178 -37.71 18.15 6.26
CA ALA A 178 -37.78 19.12 7.34
C ALA A 178 -36.61 20.14 7.34
N GLY A 179 -35.59 19.92 6.50
CA GLY A 179 -34.30 20.57 6.63
C GLY A 179 -33.53 20.08 7.86
N GLY A 180 -32.36 20.66 8.06
CA GLY A 180 -31.53 20.31 9.21
C GLY A 180 -30.25 21.12 9.28
N ARG A 181 -29.47 20.79 10.30
CA ARG A 181 -28.13 21.32 10.49
C ARG A 181 -27.21 20.18 10.91
N ARG A 182 -26.11 19.99 10.20
CA ARG A 182 -25.18 18.87 10.40
C ARG A 182 -23.74 19.36 10.41
N VAL A 183 -22.86 18.63 11.10
CA VAL A 183 -21.41 18.83 11.02
C VAL A 183 -20.96 18.45 9.60
N CYS A 184 -20.21 19.34 8.96
CA CYS A 184 -19.66 19.11 7.62
C CYS A 184 -18.34 18.37 7.71
N LEU A 185 -18.08 17.48 6.76
CA LEU A 185 -16.76 16.92 6.51
C LEU A 185 -16.53 16.82 5.01
N ASP A 186 -15.31 17.12 4.65
CA ASP A 186 -14.68 16.83 3.37
C ASP A 186 -13.38 16.10 3.72
N PRO A 187 -13.50 14.80 4.04
CA PRO A 187 -12.43 14.06 4.68
C PRO A 187 -11.40 13.62 3.64
N GLU A 188 -10.12 13.84 3.93
CA GLU A 188 -9.06 13.59 2.95
C GLU A 188 -8.09 12.50 3.40
N GLY A 189 -7.54 12.59 4.62
CA GLY A 189 -6.53 11.64 5.11
C GLY A 189 -7.08 10.64 6.13
N LEU A 190 -6.59 9.38 6.10
CA LEU A 190 -7.04 8.30 6.98
C LEU A 190 -5.88 7.65 7.76
N VAL A 191 -6.04 7.53 9.09
CA VAL A 191 -5.17 6.70 9.93
C VAL A 191 -6.01 5.77 10.81
N LEU A 192 -5.70 4.47 10.80
CA LEU A 192 -6.29 3.50 11.72
C LEU A 192 -5.72 3.72 13.13
N ALA A 193 -6.58 3.98 14.10
CA ALA A 193 -6.17 4.32 15.45
C ALA A 193 -5.85 3.07 16.31
N ARG A 194 -4.92 3.19 17.26
CA ARG A 194 -4.41 2.05 18.05
C ARG A 194 -5.45 1.40 18.96
N GLY A 195 -6.34 2.22 19.52
CA GLY A 195 -7.49 1.76 20.30
C GLY A 195 -8.67 1.27 19.45
N GLY A 196 -8.52 1.15 18.13
CA GLY A 196 -9.60 0.95 17.17
C GLY A 196 -10.26 2.27 16.76
N GLY A 197 -10.98 2.26 15.64
CA GLY A 197 -11.52 3.48 15.01
C GLY A 197 -10.48 4.24 14.18
N PHE A 198 -10.70 5.53 13.98
CA PHE A 198 -10.05 6.29 12.89
C PHE A 198 -9.63 7.69 13.34
N TRP A 199 -8.47 8.14 12.89
CA TRP A 199 -8.13 9.54 12.76
C TRP A 199 -8.35 9.97 11.32
N ILE A 200 -9.02 11.10 11.11
CA ILE A 200 -9.37 11.60 9.79
C ILE A 200 -9.02 13.09 9.70
N SER A 201 -8.29 13.49 8.66
CA SER A 201 -8.11 14.92 8.35
C SER A 201 -9.22 15.40 7.44
N ASP A 202 -9.46 16.70 7.47
CA ASP A 202 -10.58 17.32 6.77
C ASP A 202 -10.13 18.60 6.09
N GLU A 203 -10.77 18.87 4.97
CA GLU A 203 -10.56 20.09 4.23
C GLU A 203 -11.22 21.28 4.92
N TYR A 204 -12.52 21.20 5.21
CA TYR A 204 -13.30 22.35 5.65
C TYR A 204 -12.72 23.00 6.90
N GLY A 205 -12.52 22.21 7.95
CA GLY A 205 -12.02 22.58 9.28
C GLY A 205 -10.63 23.20 9.31
N PRO A 206 -9.80 23.03 8.27
CA PRO A 206 -8.68 22.07 8.28
C PRO A 206 -8.41 21.41 9.64
N TYR A 207 -9.22 20.42 10.04
CA TYR A 207 -9.10 19.78 11.36
C TYR A 207 -8.62 18.34 11.23
N VAL A 208 -8.26 17.73 12.37
CA VAL A 208 -8.16 16.28 12.50
C VAL A 208 -9.21 15.80 13.49
N TYR A 209 -10.01 14.81 13.11
CA TYR A 209 -11.06 14.22 13.93
C TYR A 209 -10.71 12.81 14.37
N ARG A 210 -11.13 12.44 15.58
CA ARG A 210 -11.14 11.05 16.06
C ARG A 210 -12.54 10.50 15.96
N PHE A 211 -12.68 9.36 15.29
CA PHE A 211 -13.90 8.56 15.26
C PHE A 211 -13.67 7.23 15.97
N ASP A 212 -14.63 6.76 16.75
CA ASP A 212 -14.62 5.40 17.26
C ASP A 212 -14.87 4.36 16.14
N SER A 213 -14.80 3.07 16.47
CA SER A 213 -14.98 1.99 15.48
C SER A 213 -16.39 1.92 14.87
N SER A 214 -17.37 2.61 15.45
CA SER A 214 -18.72 2.71 14.90
C SER A 214 -18.89 3.88 13.93
N GLY A 215 -17.88 4.74 13.80
CA GLY A 215 -17.93 5.96 13.00
C GLY A 215 -18.47 7.17 13.77
N LYS A 216 -18.51 7.14 15.10
CA LYS A 216 -18.92 8.31 15.89
C LYS A 216 -17.73 9.19 16.24
N MET A 217 -17.84 10.50 15.97
CA MET A 217 -16.82 11.47 16.35
C MET A 217 -16.73 11.59 17.88
N VAL A 218 -15.52 11.41 18.42
CA VAL A 218 -15.23 11.44 19.86
C VAL A 218 -14.21 12.51 20.24
N HIS A 219 -13.45 13.05 19.27
CA HIS A 219 -12.50 14.13 19.50
C HIS A 219 -12.27 14.95 18.22
N ALA A 220 -11.80 16.19 18.36
CA ALA A 220 -11.36 17.02 17.24
C ALA A 220 -10.18 17.91 17.64
N ILE A 221 -9.19 18.00 16.77
CA ILE A 221 -7.99 18.81 16.90
C ILE A 221 -8.11 19.96 15.89
N ALA A 222 -8.22 21.18 16.41
CA ALA A 222 -8.10 22.39 15.59
C ALA A 222 -6.61 22.75 15.40
N PRO A 223 -6.22 23.27 14.23
CA PRO A 223 -4.88 23.74 13.99
C PRO A 223 -4.64 25.11 14.67
N PRO A 224 -3.39 25.60 14.67
CA PRO A 224 -3.08 27.00 14.92
C PRO A 224 -3.98 27.99 14.18
N GLU A 225 -4.22 29.15 14.79
CA GLU A 225 -5.07 30.23 14.26
C GLU A 225 -4.61 30.75 12.90
N ALA A 226 -3.30 30.66 12.59
CA ALA A 226 -2.72 31.03 11.31
C ALA A 226 -3.27 30.20 10.13
N ILE A 227 -3.81 29.01 10.38
CA ILE A 227 -4.32 28.08 9.35
C ILE A 227 -5.85 28.18 9.21
N LEU A 228 -6.56 28.70 10.22
CA LEU A 228 -8.03 28.78 10.16
C LEU A 228 -8.49 29.77 9.08
N PRO A 229 -9.36 29.35 8.13
CA PRO A 229 -9.83 30.20 7.05
C PRO A 229 -10.69 31.34 7.59
N ARG A 230 -10.42 32.57 7.15
CA ARG A 230 -11.14 33.76 7.61
C ARG A 230 -11.70 34.59 6.47
N ARG A 231 -12.94 35.05 6.66
CA ARG A 231 -13.61 36.05 5.83
C ARG A 231 -14.15 37.14 6.74
N ASN A 232 -13.94 38.40 6.36
CA ASN A 232 -14.37 39.55 7.14
C ASN A 232 -13.92 39.44 8.62
N ASP A 233 -12.66 39.05 8.83
CA ASP A 233 -12.02 38.85 10.14
C ASP A 233 -12.63 37.75 11.04
N THR A 234 -13.60 36.98 10.54
CA THR A 234 -14.24 35.87 11.25
C THR A 234 -13.89 34.53 10.62
N VAL A 235 -13.82 33.47 11.43
CA VAL A 235 -13.60 32.11 10.92
C VAL A 235 -14.78 31.70 10.04
N SER A 236 -14.46 31.20 8.84
CA SER A 236 -15.41 30.82 7.80
C SER A 236 -14.92 29.56 7.11
N PHE A 237 -15.51 28.41 7.45
CA PHE A 237 -15.09 27.10 6.94
C PHE A 237 -15.57 26.79 5.52
N SER A 238 -16.43 27.65 4.94
CA SER A 238 -16.92 27.48 3.57
C SER A 238 -15.74 27.46 2.59
N ALA A 239 -15.74 26.46 1.71
CA ALA A 239 -14.84 26.30 0.58
C ALA A 239 -15.35 26.99 -0.69
N ASN A 240 -16.42 27.79 -0.60
CA ASN A 240 -17.07 28.42 -1.75
C ASN A 240 -17.60 27.38 -2.77
N SER A 241 -18.12 26.26 -2.26
CA SER A 241 -18.60 25.10 -3.02
C SER A 241 -20.11 24.92 -2.83
N PRO A 242 -20.96 25.77 -3.42
CA PRO A 242 -22.37 25.84 -3.09
C PRO A 242 -23.07 24.48 -3.30
N PRO A 243 -24.17 24.23 -2.56
CA PRO A 243 -24.92 23.01 -2.74
C PRO A 243 -25.60 22.98 -4.11
N ARG A 244 -25.73 21.78 -4.69
CA ARG A 244 -26.36 21.58 -6.01
C ARG A 244 -27.75 22.21 -6.13
N TYR A 245 -28.52 22.19 -5.04
CA TYR A 245 -29.89 22.73 -5.00
C TYR A 245 -29.97 24.25 -4.80
N ASP A 246 -28.86 24.92 -4.47
CA ASP A 246 -28.80 26.39 -4.30
C ASP A 246 -27.42 26.91 -4.74
N PRO A 247 -27.13 26.93 -6.05
CA PRO A 247 -25.83 27.35 -6.60
C PRO A 247 -25.52 28.83 -6.35
N ALA A 248 -26.50 29.63 -5.88
CA ALA A 248 -26.32 31.04 -5.56
C ALA A 248 -25.83 31.28 -4.12
N LYS A 249 -25.75 30.23 -3.28
CA LYS A 249 -25.27 30.31 -1.89
C LYS A 249 -23.74 30.45 -1.85
N LEU A 250 -23.24 31.64 -2.20
CA LEU A 250 -21.81 31.97 -2.25
C LEU A 250 -21.41 32.95 -1.11
N PRO A 251 -20.23 32.78 -0.48
CA PRO A 251 -19.70 33.72 0.50
C PRO A 251 -19.26 35.04 -0.14
N THR A 252 -19.10 36.08 0.68
CA THR A 252 -18.51 37.36 0.26
C THR A 252 -17.50 37.83 1.33
N PRO A 253 -16.20 38.00 0.98
CA PRO A 253 -15.57 37.67 -0.30
C PRO A 253 -15.64 36.16 -0.63
N GLY A 254 -15.48 35.83 -1.92
CA GLY A 254 -15.47 34.45 -2.39
C GLY A 254 -14.31 33.65 -1.79
N ASP A 255 -13.11 34.21 -1.84
CA ASP A 255 -11.91 33.63 -1.23
C ASP A 255 -11.70 34.14 0.21
N PRO A 256 -11.15 33.31 1.11
CA PRO A 256 -10.71 33.76 2.42
C PRO A 256 -9.55 34.76 2.28
N THR A 257 -9.39 35.62 3.29
CA THR A 257 -8.30 36.61 3.33
C THR A 257 -7.09 36.15 4.14
N LEU A 258 -7.27 35.14 5.00
CA LEU A 258 -6.24 34.52 5.84
C LEU A 258 -6.55 33.04 6.02
N GLY A 259 -5.53 32.26 6.36
CA GLY A 259 -5.65 30.84 6.67
C GLY A 259 -5.68 29.99 5.41
N ARG A 260 -6.26 28.81 5.51
CA ARG A 260 -6.43 27.89 4.39
C ARG A 260 -7.22 28.53 3.25
N GLN A 261 -6.86 28.21 2.00
CA GLN A 261 -7.64 28.58 0.82
C GLN A 261 -8.93 27.77 0.69
N ASN A 262 -9.81 28.21 -0.22
CA ASN A 262 -10.93 27.40 -0.66
C ASN A 262 -10.45 26.06 -1.20
N ASN A 263 -11.01 24.97 -0.66
CA ASN A 263 -10.73 23.62 -1.13
C ASN A 263 -9.24 23.22 -1.15
N GLN A 264 -8.48 23.63 -0.14
CA GLN A 264 -7.04 23.34 0.01
C GLN A 264 -6.66 22.90 1.44
N GLY A 265 -7.35 21.86 1.90
CA GLY A 265 -7.45 21.26 3.22
C GLY A 265 -6.20 20.84 3.96
N PHE A 266 -6.42 20.25 5.14
CA PHE A 266 -5.53 19.18 5.57
C PHE A 266 -5.83 17.92 4.77
N GLU A 267 -5.02 17.74 3.73
CA GLU A 267 -5.08 16.61 2.80
C GLU A 267 -4.29 15.41 3.33
N GLY A 268 -3.03 15.63 3.70
CA GLY A 268 -2.15 14.52 4.10
C GLY A 268 -2.26 14.23 5.59
N LEU A 269 -2.49 12.97 5.96
CA LEU A 269 -2.52 12.52 7.36
C LEU A 269 -1.76 11.21 7.52
N THR A 270 -0.85 11.15 8.48
CA THR A 270 -0.15 9.91 8.81
C THR A 270 0.19 9.81 10.28
N ALA A 271 0.46 8.60 10.77
CA ALA A 271 1.00 8.39 12.10
C ALA A 271 2.42 7.84 12.01
N SER A 272 3.25 8.12 13.02
CA SER A 272 4.53 7.45 13.18
C SER A 272 4.33 5.94 13.24
N ALA A 273 5.33 5.16 12.78
CA ALA A 273 5.27 3.70 12.87
C ALA A 273 5.01 3.18 14.31
N ASP A 274 5.52 3.90 15.31
CA ASP A 274 5.26 3.62 16.72
C ASP A 274 3.95 4.22 17.24
N GLY A 275 3.07 4.72 16.36
CA GLY A 275 1.73 5.28 16.58
C GLY A 275 1.59 6.31 17.70
N LYS A 276 2.68 6.96 18.10
CA LYS A 276 2.68 7.96 19.18
C LYS A 276 2.66 9.40 18.68
N THR A 277 2.83 9.61 17.38
CA THR A 277 2.80 10.94 16.78
C THR A 277 1.92 10.90 15.55
N LEU A 278 1.00 11.86 15.47
CA LEU A 278 0.21 12.12 14.29
C LEU A 278 0.82 13.31 13.55
N TYR A 279 0.92 13.21 12.23
CA TYR A 279 1.38 14.28 11.35
C TYR A 279 0.30 14.62 10.36
N VAL A 280 0.07 15.92 10.14
CA VAL A 280 -0.93 16.41 9.21
C VAL A 280 -0.35 17.53 8.34
N LEU A 281 -0.64 17.51 7.05
CA LEU A 281 -0.05 18.39 6.04
C LEU A 281 -1.13 19.16 5.28
N LEU A 282 -0.95 20.47 5.17
CA LEU A 282 -1.81 21.32 4.36
C LEU A 282 -1.60 21.04 2.86
N GLN A 283 -2.67 21.06 2.06
CA GLN A 283 -2.62 20.82 0.61
C GLN A 283 -1.73 21.83 -0.13
N SER A 284 -1.95 23.10 0.18
CA SER A 284 -1.32 24.28 -0.40
C SER A 284 -1.01 25.31 0.68
N ALA A 285 -0.17 26.29 0.36
CA ALA A 285 0.19 27.33 1.33
C ALA A 285 -1.05 28.12 1.79
N ALA A 286 -1.05 28.60 3.03
CA ALA A 286 -2.09 29.50 3.51
C ALA A 286 -2.13 30.79 2.68
N GLU A 287 -3.27 31.48 2.67
CA GLU A 287 -3.53 32.70 1.89
C GLU A 287 -2.42 33.75 2.07
N GLN A 288 -2.02 34.01 3.32
CA GLN A 288 -1.00 34.99 3.66
C GLN A 288 0.45 34.56 3.28
N GLU A 289 0.63 33.33 2.79
CA GLU A 289 1.94 32.68 2.55
C GLU A 289 2.20 32.42 1.06
N GLY A 290 1.50 33.15 0.18
CA GLY A 290 1.55 32.96 -1.27
C GLY A 290 0.38 32.15 -1.83
N GLY A 291 -0.56 31.76 -0.97
CA GLY A 291 -1.65 30.83 -1.24
C GLY A 291 -2.54 31.20 -2.44
N ALA A 292 -2.92 32.48 -2.58
CA ALA A 292 -3.85 32.93 -3.62
C ALA A 292 -3.38 32.74 -5.08
N SER A 293 -2.13 32.31 -5.33
CA SER A 293 -1.54 32.27 -6.67
C SER A 293 -0.89 30.92 -6.97
N ALA A 294 -1.33 30.30 -8.06
CA ALA A 294 -0.88 28.99 -8.53
C ALA A 294 0.64 28.79 -8.63
N PRO A 295 1.49 29.79 -8.99
CA PRO A 295 2.94 29.65 -8.96
C PRO A 295 3.61 29.86 -7.58
N THR A 296 2.94 30.46 -6.60
CA THR A 296 3.59 30.90 -5.34
C THR A 296 3.14 30.14 -4.09
N ARG A 297 2.07 29.34 -4.19
CA ARG A 297 1.45 28.60 -3.06
C ARG A 297 2.25 27.38 -2.55
N ARG A 298 3.58 27.40 -2.63
CA ARG A 298 4.44 26.21 -2.48
C ARG A 298 4.87 25.86 -1.06
N HIS A 299 4.88 26.81 -0.12
CA HIS A 299 5.39 26.58 1.23
C HIS A 299 4.25 26.16 2.15
N VAL A 300 4.08 24.86 2.35
CA VAL A 300 2.99 24.30 3.15
C VAL A 300 3.47 23.90 4.55
N ARG A 301 2.54 23.80 5.50
CA ARG A 301 2.83 23.52 6.91
C ARG A 301 2.53 22.05 7.24
N LEU A 302 3.54 21.36 7.75
CA LEU A 302 3.45 20.01 8.33
C LEU A 302 3.40 20.14 9.85
N LEU A 303 2.30 19.72 10.48
CA LEU A 303 2.11 19.79 11.91
C LEU A 303 2.25 18.41 12.54
N ALA A 304 2.77 18.35 13.77
CA ALA A 304 2.89 17.13 14.55
C ALA A 304 2.17 17.25 15.89
N TYR A 305 1.43 16.19 16.23
CA TYR A 305 0.73 16.05 17.50
C TYR A 305 1.15 14.76 18.21
N SER A 306 1.55 14.84 19.47
CA SER A 306 1.77 13.65 20.29
C SER A 306 0.44 13.01 20.68
N LEU A 307 0.34 11.71 20.40
CA LEU A 307 -0.72 10.80 20.82
C LEU A 307 -0.36 10.01 22.09
N SER A 308 0.58 10.51 22.91
CA SER A 308 0.88 9.91 24.23
C SER A 308 -0.38 9.80 25.11
N ASN A 309 -1.32 10.72 24.92
CA ASN A 309 -2.70 10.61 25.37
C ASN A 309 -3.63 10.83 24.17
N GLU A 310 -4.25 9.78 23.62
CA GLU A 310 -5.17 9.88 22.46
C GLU A 310 -6.41 10.74 22.75
N GLU A 311 -6.79 10.93 24.02
CA GLU A 311 -7.92 11.79 24.42
C GLU A 311 -7.54 13.27 24.55
N ALA A 312 -6.24 13.56 24.59
CA ALA A 312 -5.72 14.93 24.64
C ALA A 312 -4.40 15.03 23.83
N PRO A 313 -4.47 14.94 22.50
CA PRO A 313 -3.31 15.15 21.64
C PRO A 313 -2.67 16.52 21.90
N THR A 314 -1.35 16.58 21.89
CA THR A 314 -0.60 17.81 22.15
C THR A 314 0.19 18.22 20.94
N TYR A 315 0.10 19.49 20.53
CA TYR A 315 0.88 20.04 19.44
C TYR A 315 2.36 20.11 19.83
N THR A 316 3.22 19.43 19.07
CA THR A 316 4.63 19.19 19.46
C THR A 316 5.67 19.65 18.44
N GLY A 317 5.27 19.98 17.21
CA GLY A 317 6.22 20.40 16.18
C GLY A 317 5.52 20.88 14.92
N GLU A 318 6.19 21.73 14.16
CA GLU A 318 5.74 22.16 12.84
C GLU A 318 6.92 22.48 11.92
N TRP A 319 6.83 22.10 10.66
CA TRP A 319 7.87 22.33 9.67
C TRP A 319 7.28 22.82 8.34
N VAL A 320 8.12 23.50 7.55
CA VAL A 320 7.72 24.00 6.23
C VAL A 320 8.19 23.04 5.14
N VAL A 321 7.23 22.53 4.37
CA VAL A 321 7.46 21.66 3.21
C VAL A 321 7.34 22.48 1.92
N PRO A 322 8.41 22.63 1.13
CA PRO A 322 8.36 23.32 -0.15
C PRO A 322 7.91 22.34 -1.23
N LEU A 323 6.66 22.46 -1.67
CA LEU A 323 6.10 21.64 -2.74
C LEU A 323 6.83 21.84 -4.08
N PRO A 324 6.87 20.80 -4.93
CA PRO A 324 7.53 20.87 -6.21
C PRO A 324 6.72 21.72 -7.21
N THR A 325 7.43 22.22 -8.22
CA THR A 325 6.84 23.00 -9.30
C THR A 325 6.99 22.29 -10.64
N PHE A 326 6.05 22.51 -11.53
CA PHE A 326 6.08 21.98 -12.89
C PHE A 326 5.56 23.02 -13.89
N VAL A 327 5.81 22.78 -15.18
CA VAL A 327 5.30 23.61 -16.27
C VAL A 327 4.07 22.91 -16.87
N ASN A 328 2.93 23.59 -16.87
CA ASN A 328 1.70 23.04 -17.44
C ASN A 328 1.68 23.11 -18.98
N ALA A 329 0.59 22.60 -19.59
CA ALA A 329 0.38 22.63 -21.04
C ALA A 329 0.54 24.01 -21.68
N ALA A 330 0.17 25.07 -20.95
CA ALA A 330 0.23 26.45 -21.39
C ALA A 330 1.61 27.12 -21.19
N GLY A 331 2.63 26.36 -20.79
CA GLY A 331 3.98 26.89 -20.55
C GLY A 331 4.07 27.76 -19.30
N LYS A 332 3.20 27.56 -18.31
CA LYS A 332 3.19 28.33 -17.06
C LYS A 332 3.64 27.47 -15.88
N ASP A 333 4.42 28.09 -14.99
CA ASP A 333 4.81 27.47 -13.73
C ASP A 333 3.59 27.29 -12.82
N ARG A 334 3.53 26.12 -12.19
CA ARG A 334 2.50 25.71 -11.25
C ARG A 334 3.16 24.98 -10.10
N VAL A 335 2.59 25.14 -8.91
CA VAL A 335 2.87 24.27 -7.76
C VAL A 335 2.03 22.99 -7.91
N ALA A 336 2.68 21.84 -7.77
CA ALA A 336 1.99 20.57 -7.62
C ALA A 336 1.52 20.45 -6.16
N ALA A 337 0.22 20.59 -5.93
CA ALA A 337 -0.39 20.46 -4.62
C ALA A 337 -0.24 19.01 -4.11
N GLN A 338 -0.12 18.84 -2.79
CA GLN A 338 0.04 17.50 -2.20
C GLN A 338 -1.34 16.89 -1.90
N SER A 339 -1.52 15.61 -2.21
CA SER A 339 -2.77 14.89 -1.96
C SER A 339 -2.63 13.77 -0.93
N GLU A 340 -1.42 13.49 -0.42
CA GLU A 340 -1.22 12.43 0.58
C GLU A 340 0.11 12.55 1.30
N LEU A 341 0.16 12.00 2.51
CA LEU A 341 1.34 11.88 3.34
C LEU A 341 1.44 10.48 3.97
N HIS A 342 2.63 9.89 3.94
CA HIS A 342 2.90 8.63 4.66
C HIS A 342 4.22 8.71 5.43
N HIS A 343 4.25 8.30 6.70
CA HIS A 343 5.49 8.26 7.49
C HIS A 343 6.37 7.12 7.02
N ALA A 344 7.58 7.43 6.51
CA ALA A 344 8.52 6.44 5.98
C ALA A 344 9.52 5.92 7.03
N GLY A 345 9.34 6.31 8.31
CA GLY A 345 10.24 5.99 9.42
C GLY A 345 11.19 7.14 9.79
N GLY A 346 11.57 7.20 11.07
CA GLY A 346 12.45 8.25 11.60
C GLY A 346 11.87 9.64 11.36
N THR A 347 12.61 10.49 10.65
CA THR A 347 12.23 11.86 10.26
C THR A 347 11.77 11.97 8.81
N GLN A 348 11.54 10.85 8.13
CA GLN A 348 11.25 10.81 6.69
C GLN A 348 9.79 10.52 6.39
N PHE A 349 9.32 11.10 5.30
CA PHE A 349 7.94 11.03 4.84
C PHE A 349 7.90 10.83 3.34
N LEU A 350 6.93 10.05 2.89
CA LEU A 350 6.47 10.02 1.50
C LEU A 350 5.36 11.05 1.34
N VAL A 351 5.34 11.77 0.23
CA VAL A 351 4.30 12.74 -0.10
C VAL A 351 3.86 12.55 -1.55
N LEU A 352 2.57 12.74 -1.84
CA LEU A 352 1.99 12.60 -3.18
C LEU A 352 1.62 13.97 -3.79
N PRO A 353 2.58 14.76 -4.28
CA PRO A 353 2.29 15.91 -5.13
C PRO A 353 1.81 15.52 -6.53
N ARG A 354 0.81 16.23 -7.03
CA ARG A 354 0.30 16.07 -8.39
C ARG A 354 -0.06 17.38 -9.07
N ASP A 355 -0.14 17.34 -10.39
CA ASP A 355 -0.83 18.33 -11.18
C ASP A 355 -2.35 18.17 -11.09
N SER A 356 -3.05 19.19 -11.57
CA SER A 356 -4.52 19.27 -11.56
C SER A 356 -5.05 19.50 -12.97
N GLY A 357 -6.20 18.91 -13.28
CA GLY A 357 -6.89 19.08 -14.56
C GLY A 357 -6.19 18.35 -15.72
N ALA A 358 -5.50 17.24 -15.42
CA ALA A 358 -4.85 16.40 -16.42
C ALA A 358 -5.06 14.91 -16.15
N GLY A 359 -5.52 14.16 -17.16
CA GLY A 359 -5.82 12.74 -17.07
C GLY A 359 -7.17 12.38 -17.70
N ARG A 360 -7.69 11.20 -17.36
CA ARG A 360 -8.98 10.75 -17.86
C ARG A 360 -10.11 11.66 -17.39
N GLY A 361 -11.02 12.01 -18.30
CA GLY A 361 -12.12 12.93 -18.05
C GLY A 361 -11.77 14.42 -18.19
N MET A 362 -10.50 14.75 -18.48
CA MET A 362 -10.03 16.13 -18.63
C MET A 362 -9.69 16.47 -20.09
N ASP A 363 -9.71 17.76 -20.43
CA ASP A 363 -9.32 18.24 -21.76
C ASP A 363 -7.86 17.87 -22.12
N ASP A 364 -6.97 17.92 -21.14
CA ASP A 364 -5.59 17.47 -21.29
C ASP A 364 -5.42 16.07 -20.69
N ALA A 365 -5.21 15.06 -21.54
CA ALA A 365 -4.97 13.70 -21.08
C ALA A 365 -3.59 13.50 -20.42
N LEU A 366 -2.64 14.43 -20.59
CA LEU A 366 -1.25 14.25 -20.18
C LEU A 366 -0.97 14.88 -18.82
N SER A 367 -0.91 14.05 -17.77
CA SER A 367 -0.31 14.46 -16.50
C SER A 367 1.20 14.65 -16.68
N ARG A 368 1.70 15.79 -16.22
CA ARG A 368 3.11 16.20 -16.27
C ARG A 368 3.79 16.06 -14.93
N TYR A 369 3.03 16.01 -13.83
CA TYR A 369 3.57 15.80 -12.50
C TYR A 369 2.61 14.94 -11.67
N ARG A 370 2.99 13.69 -11.37
CA ARG A 370 2.26 12.81 -10.44
C ARG A 370 3.24 11.82 -9.85
N ARG A 371 3.63 12.02 -8.60
CA ARG A 371 4.78 11.33 -8.01
C ARG A 371 4.58 11.06 -6.53
N VAL A 372 5.15 9.95 -6.04
CA VAL A 372 5.52 9.87 -4.62
C VAL A 372 6.95 10.39 -4.48
N ASP A 373 7.10 11.50 -3.80
CA ASP A 373 8.39 12.08 -3.45
C ASP A 373 8.71 11.84 -1.96
N VAL A 374 9.94 12.11 -1.55
CA VAL A 374 10.41 11.95 -0.17
C VAL A 374 10.83 13.28 0.41
N PHE A 375 10.48 13.56 1.67
CA PHE A 375 11.11 14.65 2.42
C PHE A 375 11.57 14.23 3.81
N ASP A 376 12.50 14.99 4.38
CA ASP A 376 13.11 14.75 5.69
C ASP A 376 13.12 16.02 6.55
N VAL A 377 12.59 15.92 7.78
CA VAL A 377 12.50 17.04 8.73
C VAL A 377 13.73 17.22 9.63
N ALA A 378 14.70 16.30 9.64
CA ALA A 378 15.82 16.28 10.60
C ALA A 378 16.67 17.55 10.63
N GLY A 379 16.84 18.19 9.46
CA GLY A 379 17.59 19.45 9.32
C GLY A 379 16.71 20.70 9.27
N ALA A 380 15.39 20.55 9.38
CA ALA A 380 14.44 21.64 9.20
C ALA A 380 14.26 22.45 10.49
N THR A 381 13.91 23.73 10.34
CA THR A 381 13.54 24.57 11.47
C THR A 381 12.16 24.20 11.97
N ASP A 382 12.05 23.81 13.25
CA ASP A 382 10.77 23.69 13.93
C ASP A 382 10.19 25.08 14.19
N VAL A 383 9.01 25.35 13.63
CA VAL A 383 8.31 26.64 13.71
C VAL A 383 7.14 26.63 14.69
N ALA A 384 6.92 25.53 15.41
CA ALA A 384 5.80 25.43 16.34
C ALA A 384 5.81 26.54 17.39
N GLY A 385 4.65 27.19 17.59
CA GLY A 385 4.47 28.28 18.52
C GLY A 385 5.09 29.62 18.09
N LYS A 386 5.66 29.72 16.88
CA LYS A 386 6.32 30.94 16.38
C LYS A 386 5.46 31.71 15.38
N TYR A 387 4.67 31.01 14.56
CA TYR A 387 3.90 31.60 13.46
C TYR A 387 2.45 31.12 13.45
N ASP A 388 1.84 31.08 14.62
CA ASP A 388 0.60 30.36 14.90
C ASP A 388 -0.60 31.29 15.13
N GLY A 389 -0.36 32.58 15.33
CA GLY A 389 -1.40 33.58 15.53
C GLY A 389 -2.15 33.95 14.26
N VAL A 390 -3.27 34.65 14.42
CA VAL A 390 -4.06 35.14 13.28
C VAL A 390 -3.21 36.02 12.37
N GLY A 391 -3.04 35.59 11.12
CA GLY A 391 -2.26 36.32 10.11
C GLY A 391 -0.74 36.16 10.23
N ASP A 392 -0.25 35.38 11.19
CA ASP A 392 1.15 34.98 11.20
C ASP A 392 1.47 34.13 9.96
N ALA A 393 2.71 34.23 9.50
CA ALA A 393 3.11 33.69 8.21
C ALA A 393 4.55 33.17 8.24
N VAL A 394 4.83 32.01 7.66
CA VAL A 394 6.20 31.49 7.43
C VAL A 394 6.81 32.03 6.13
N ALA A 395 5.98 32.50 5.21
CA ALA A 395 6.38 33.10 3.93
C ALA A 395 5.64 34.43 3.71
N SER A 396 6.15 35.27 2.81
CA SER A 396 5.42 36.45 2.35
C SER A 396 4.19 36.06 1.51
N ALA A 397 3.28 37.01 1.30
CA ALA A 397 2.15 36.85 0.36
C ALA A 397 2.58 36.60 -1.11
N GLY A 398 3.88 36.77 -1.44
CA GLY A 398 4.46 36.38 -2.72
C GLY A 398 5.07 34.98 -2.73
N GLY A 399 4.92 34.19 -1.67
CA GLY A 399 5.49 32.85 -1.55
C GLY A 399 7.00 32.82 -1.29
N VAL A 400 7.59 33.90 -0.80
CA VAL A 400 9.02 33.92 -0.40
C VAL A 400 9.13 33.54 1.07
N LEU A 401 9.74 32.38 1.34
CA LEU A 401 10.01 31.89 2.70
C LEU A 401 10.89 32.87 3.48
N LYS A 402 10.62 33.04 4.78
CA LYS A 402 11.46 33.86 5.66
C LYS A 402 12.87 33.27 5.80
N ASP A 403 13.89 34.13 5.75
CA ASP A 403 15.30 33.75 5.67
C ASP A 403 15.79 32.89 6.86
N GLU A 404 15.18 33.07 8.04
CA GLU A 404 15.51 32.30 9.24
C GLU A 404 14.92 30.88 9.26
N ILE A 405 14.04 30.54 8.33
CA ILE A 405 13.38 29.23 8.26
C ILE A 405 14.14 28.36 7.26
N THR A 406 14.76 27.31 7.76
CA THR A 406 15.27 26.22 6.91
C THR A 406 14.13 25.24 6.63
N PRO A 407 13.67 25.09 5.38
CA PRO A 407 12.62 24.13 5.03
C PRO A 407 13.15 22.69 5.08
N VAL A 408 12.24 21.71 4.99
CA VAL A 408 12.62 20.28 4.90
C VAL A 408 13.52 20.01 3.69
N THR A 409 14.33 18.96 3.79
CA THR A 409 15.03 18.41 2.62
C THR A 409 14.02 17.68 1.76
N TYR A 410 13.96 17.95 0.46
CA TYR A 410 12.98 17.38 -0.47
C TYR A 410 13.66 16.66 -1.64
N CYS A 411 13.20 15.46 -1.97
CA CYS A 411 13.85 14.55 -2.90
C CYS A 411 12.82 13.85 -3.79
N SER A 412 12.89 14.07 -5.11
CA SER A 412 11.98 13.37 -6.03
C SER A 412 12.29 11.87 -6.13
N TRP A 413 11.25 11.03 -6.31
CA TRP A 413 11.44 9.57 -6.32
C TRP A 413 10.59 8.79 -7.32
N LEU A 414 9.33 8.47 -7.02
CA LEU A 414 8.55 7.50 -7.77
C LEU A 414 7.58 8.23 -8.69
N ASP A 415 7.77 8.09 -10.00
CA ASP A 415 6.92 8.75 -11.01
C ASP A 415 5.86 7.78 -11.55
N PHE A 416 4.59 8.15 -11.44
CA PHE A 416 3.46 7.36 -11.91
C PHE A 416 3.42 7.34 -13.43
N ASN A 417 3.88 8.41 -14.07
CA ASN A 417 3.69 8.70 -15.48
C ASN A 417 4.67 7.96 -16.41
N VAL A 418 5.30 6.89 -15.94
CA VAL A 418 6.26 6.10 -16.70
C VAL A 418 5.51 5.10 -17.58
N ASN A 419 5.19 5.48 -18.82
CA ASN A 419 4.44 4.63 -19.78
C ASN A 419 5.05 3.24 -20.03
N SER A 420 6.36 3.05 -19.87
CA SER A 420 6.99 1.73 -19.97
C SER A 420 6.68 0.79 -18.79
N GLN A 421 6.21 1.34 -17.67
CA GLN A 421 5.67 0.60 -16.53
C GLN A 421 4.16 0.46 -16.65
N LEU A 422 3.44 1.56 -16.94
CA LEU A 422 1.98 1.56 -17.09
C LEU A 422 1.50 0.55 -18.15
N GLY A 423 2.16 0.52 -19.31
CA GLY A 423 1.80 -0.39 -20.41
C GLY A 423 1.98 -1.87 -20.07
N LYS A 424 2.65 -2.23 -18.96
CA LYS A 424 2.68 -3.62 -18.46
C LYS A 424 1.30 -4.11 -18.01
N PHE A 425 0.38 -3.20 -17.71
CA PHE A 425 -0.99 -3.50 -17.28
C PHE A 425 -2.04 -2.88 -18.21
N GLY A 426 -1.65 -2.53 -19.45
CA GLY A 426 -2.54 -1.89 -20.41
C GLY A 426 -2.87 -0.43 -20.11
N LEU A 427 -2.16 0.19 -19.17
CA LEU A 427 -2.38 1.58 -18.77
C LEU A 427 -1.48 2.55 -19.53
N HIS A 428 -1.85 3.83 -19.52
CA HIS A 428 -1.04 4.91 -20.08
C HIS A 428 -1.35 6.28 -19.44
N ASN A 429 -0.42 7.20 -19.64
CA ASN A 429 -0.56 8.63 -19.35
C ASN A 429 -0.46 9.42 -20.67
N GLY A 430 -1.44 10.30 -20.91
CA GLY A 430 -1.65 10.99 -22.19
C GLY A 430 -2.23 10.08 -23.27
N GLY A 431 -2.77 10.67 -24.35
CA GLY A 431 -3.32 9.92 -25.48
C GLY A 431 -4.85 9.92 -25.53
N GLU A 432 -5.44 8.79 -25.89
CA GLU A 432 -6.89 8.64 -26.04
C GLU A 432 -7.61 8.61 -24.68
N GLN A 433 -8.85 9.07 -24.64
CA GLN A 433 -9.71 9.04 -23.45
C GLN A 433 -10.36 7.66 -23.29
N ASP A 434 -9.56 6.64 -23.05
CA ASP A 434 -9.99 5.24 -22.91
C ASP A 434 -9.86 4.71 -21.47
N GLU A 435 -10.19 3.43 -21.26
CA GLU A 435 -10.19 2.77 -19.94
C GLU A 435 -8.80 2.58 -19.32
N GLY A 436 -7.74 2.61 -20.14
CA GLY A 436 -6.34 2.50 -19.73
C GLY A 436 -5.72 3.83 -19.34
N LEU A 437 -6.35 4.97 -19.66
CA LEU A 437 -5.86 6.28 -19.25
C LEU A 437 -5.99 6.43 -17.72
N LEU A 438 -4.90 6.85 -17.07
CA LEU A 438 -4.96 7.14 -15.64
C LEU A 438 -5.92 8.30 -15.36
N ASN A 439 -6.74 8.16 -14.33
CA ASN A 439 -7.61 9.23 -13.82
C ASN A 439 -6.81 10.47 -13.41
N GLU A 440 -7.47 11.61 -13.29
CA GLU A 440 -6.84 12.88 -12.90
C GLU A 440 -6.36 12.87 -11.44
N LYS A 441 -7.21 12.51 -10.49
CA LYS A 441 -6.87 12.51 -9.05
C LYS A 441 -6.29 11.19 -8.55
N TRP A 442 -5.22 11.31 -7.77
CA TRP A 442 -4.53 10.21 -7.07
C TRP A 442 -4.13 10.71 -5.69
N GLU A 443 -4.70 10.11 -4.66
CA GLU A 443 -4.80 10.74 -3.35
C GLU A 443 -4.56 9.76 -2.20
N GLY A 444 -4.84 8.45 -2.35
CA GLY A 444 -4.53 7.51 -1.28
C GLY A 444 -3.18 6.82 -1.43
N LEU A 445 -2.46 6.64 -0.32
CA LEU A 445 -1.22 5.84 -0.22
C LEU A 445 -1.27 4.86 0.96
N ALA A 446 -0.91 3.61 0.71
CA ALA A 446 -0.65 2.63 1.77
C ALA A 446 0.63 1.84 1.49
N LEU A 447 1.49 1.72 2.50
CA LEU A 447 2.74 0.97 2.43
C LEU A 447 2.61 -0.33 3.22
N VAL A 448 2.91 -1.47 2.59
CA VAL A 448 2.84 -2.80 3.22
C VAL A 448 4.08 -3.63 2.86
N PRO A 449 4.58 -4.50 3.76
CA PRO A 449 5.81 -5.24 3.52
C PRO A 449 5.65 -6.35 2.46
N VAL A 450 6.73 -6.66 1.73
CA VAL A 450 6.80 -7.82 0.80
C VAL A 450 7.10 -9.13 1.55
N SER A 451 7.75 -9.06 2.70
CA SER A 451 8.03 -10.21 3.56
C SER A 451 7.94 -9.85 5.03
N ASP A 452 7.54 -10.83 5.84
CA ASP A 452 7.45 -10.71 7.30
C ASP A 452 8.83 -10.70 7.98
N ASP A 453 9.90 -11.05 7.24
CA ASP A 453 11.25 -11.16 7.76
C ASP A 453 11.86 -9.77 8.04
N GLU A 454 12.00 -9.42 9.32
CA GLU A 454 12.96 -8.43 9.76
C GLU A 454 14.37 -8.97 9.53
N GLU A 455 15.16 -8.28 8.69
CA GLU A 455 16.60 -8.51 8.47
C GLU A 455 16.99 -9.98 8.55
N ASP A 456 16.75 -10.73 7.46
CA ASP A 456 17.71 -11.79 7.18
C ASP A 456 19.07 -11.10 7.06
N GLY A 457 20.05 -11.46 7.88
CA GLY A 457 21.36 -10.79 8.00
C GLY A 457 22.24 -10.85 6.73
N SER A 458 21.63 -10.85 5.55
CA SER A 458 22.17 -10.86 4.20
C SER A 458 22.47 -9.46 3.65
N GLY A 459 22.09 -8.39 4.36
CA GLY A 459 22.41 -7.00 3.97
C GLY A 459 21.56 -6.44 2.84
N GLY A 460 20.48 -7.12 2.42
CA GLY A 460 19.40 -6.52 1.64
C GLY A 460 18.52 -5.67 2.57
N GLY A 461 18.12 -4.46 2.16
CA GLY A 461 17.19 -3.68 2.98
C GLY A 461 15.74 -4.15 2.81
N LYS A 462 14.82 -3.53 3.56
CA LYS A 462 13.39 -3.92 3.60
C LYS A 462 12.70 -3.60 2.27
N GLU A 463 11.91 -4.54 1.75
CA GLU A 463 11.09 -4.36 0.55
C GLU A 463 9.62 -4.12 0.90
N TYR A 464 8.98 -3.22 0.17
CA TYR A 464 7.58 -2.86 0.36
C TYR A 464 6.79 -2.90 -0.96
N PHE A 465 5.47 -2.95 -0.80
CA PHE A 465 4.52 -2.55 -1.81
C PHE A 465 3.92 -1.21 -1.39
N LEU A 466 3.97 -0.24 -2.30
CA LEU A 466 3.27 1.02 -2.18
C LEU A 466 2.00 0.96 -3.04
N PHE A 467 0.86 0.89 -2.38
CA PHE A 467 -0.45 1.03 -2.98
C PHE A 467 -0.75 2.52 -3.15
N ALA A 468 -1.27 2.88 -4.32
CA ALA A 468 -1.79 4.21 -4.60
C ALA A 468 -3.19 4.11 -5.19
N SER A 469 -4.17 4.82 -4.63
CA SER A 469 -5.55 4.87 -5.14
C SER A 469 -5.85 6.18 -5.85
N SER A 470 -6.67 6.07 -6.89
CA SER A 470 -7.33 7.21 -7.50
C SER A 470 -8.63 7.50 -6.76
N ASP A 471 -8.85 8.76 -6.39
CA ASP A 471 -10.21 9.26 -6.20
C ASP A 471 -10.82 9.52 -7.58
N ASN A 472 -12.01 8.98 -7.82
CA ASN A 472 -12.71 9.15 -9.08
C ASN A 472 -13.76 10.27 -9.02
N ASP A 473 -13.86 11.02 -7.92
CA ASP A 473 -14.85 12.08 -7.65
C ASP A 473 -16.31 11.62 -7.80
N PHE A 474 -16.54 10.30 -7.67
CA PHE A 474 -17.82 9.67 -7.97
C PHE A 474 -18.31 9.94 -9.42
N ILE A 475 -17.40 10.24 -10.36
CA ILE A 475 -17.76 10.51 -11.76
C ILE A 475 -18.24 9.21 -12.42
N THR A 476 -19.55 9.13 -12.67
CA THR A 476 -20.19 7.99 -13.32
C THR A 476 -21.50 8.34 -14.01
N GLN A 477 -21.82 7.57 -15.06
CA GLN A 477 -23.10 7.64 -15.77
C GLN A 477 -24.20 6.73 -15.18
N ASP A 478 -23.87 5.95 -14.13
CA ASP A 478 -24.79 5.09 -13.38
C ASP A 478 -24.64 5.34 -11.87
N GLY A 479 -24.82 6.60 -11.48
CA GLY A 479 -24.54 7.11 -10.14
C GLY A 479 -25.76 7.15 -9.24
N TYR A 480 -25.56 6.91 -7.94
CA TYR A 480 -26.60 6.95 -6.91
C TYR A 480 -26.10 7.61 -5.62
N MET A 481 -26.94 8.45 -5.03
CA MET A 481 -26.74 9.12 -3.75
C MET A 481 -28.01 9.00 -2.88
N ASN A 482 -27.94 9.49 -1.64
CA ASN A 482 -29.06 9.54 -0.71
C ASN A 482 -29.65 8.16 -0.37
N GLY A 483 -28.79 7.20 -0.02
CA GLY A 483 -29.20 5.82 0.25
C GLY A 483 -29.77 5.12 -0.99
N GLY A 484 -29.20 5.41 -2.17
CA GLY A 484 -29.68 4.87 -3.44
C GLY A 484 -30.97 5.48 -3.98
N LEU A 485 -31.49 6.56 -3.38
CA LEU A 485 -32.75 7.18 -3.77
C LEU A 485 -32.59 8.27 -4.85
N LEU A 486 -31.41 8.87 -4.95
CA LEU A 486 -31.10 9.90 -5.94
C LEU A 486 -30.21 9.31 -7.04
N PRO A 487 -30.77 8.89 -8.18
CA PRO A 487 -29.95 8.58 -9.35
C PRO A 487 -29.35 9.86 -9.95
N TYR A 488 -28.15 9.77 -10.48
CA TYR A 488 -27.49 10.83 -11.23
C TYR A 488 -26.68 10.27 -12.41
N GLN A 489 -26.39 11.15 -13.36
CA GLN A 489 -25.45 10.93 -14.45
C GLN A 489 -24.54 12.15 -14.46
N ASP A 490 -23.24 11.94 -14.31
CA ASP A 490 -22.30 13.06 -14.25
C ASP A 490 -22.27 13.83 -15.58
N GLU A 491 -22.31 15.16 -15.50
CA GLU A 491 -22.34 16.06 -16.66
C GLU A 491 -21.15 15.91 -17.62
N SER A 492 -20.01 15.38 -17.15
CA SER A 492 -18.85 15.13 -18.00
C SER A 492 -19.10 14.04 -19.05
N GLY A 493 -20.11 13.17 -18.85
CA GLY A 493 -20.38 12.02 -19.70
C GLY A 493 -19.45 10.83 -19.47
N PHE A 494 -18.51 10.92 -18.52
CA PHE A 494 -17.57 9.85 -18.20
C PHE A 494 -18.08 8.91 -17.11
N SER A 495 -17.52 7.70 -17.10
CA SER A 495 -17.50 6.80 -15.94
C SER A 495 -16.06 6.43 -15.64
N LEU A 496 -15.58 6.87 -14.48
CA LEU A 496 -14.21 6.65 -14.03
C LEU A 496 -14.19 5.54 -12.99
N ASP A 497 -13.39 4.50 -13.22
CA ASP A 497 -13.19 3.45 -12.23
C ASP A 497 -12.25 3.92 -11.13
N ASN A 498 -12.43 3.39 -9.92
CA ASN A 498 -11.53 3.63 -8.81
C ASN A 498 -10.23 2.83 -9.01
N GLN A 499 -9.27 3.41 -9.71
CA GLN A 499 -8.02 2.75 -10.08
C GLN A 499 -7.08 2.58 -8.87
N MET A 500 -6.34 1.46 -8.85
CA MET A 500 -5.32 1.17 -7.85
C MET A 500 -4.03 0.73 -8.54
N LEU A 501 -2.92 1.40 -8.23
CA LEU A 501 -1.58 1.02 -8.67
C LEU A 501 -0.80 0.44 -7.49
N VAL A 502 0.00 -0.59 -7.75
CA VAL A 502 0.90 -1.16 -6.75
C VAL A 502 2.32 -1.14 -7.26
N PHE A 503 3.14 -0.32 -6.63
CA PHE A 503 4.56 -0.22 -6.91
C PHE A 503 5.33 -1.13 -5.95
N ARG A 504 6.42 -1.74 -6.43
CA ARG A 504 7.36 -2.45 -5.56
C ARG A 504 8.60 -1.60 -5.38
N ASP A 505 9.00 -1.45 -4.14
CA ASP A 505 10.18 -0.70 -3.73
C ASP A 505 11.09 -1.53 -2.80
N ALA A 506 12.37 -1.18 -2.84
CA ALA A 506 13.39 -1.73 -1.96
C ALA A 506 14.11 -0.58 -1.23
N GLU A 507 14.11 -0.59 0.10
CA GLU A 507 15.13 0.10 0.87
C GLU A 507 16.43 -0.68 0.67
N SER A 508 17.55 -0.02 0.35
CA SER A 508 18.83 -0.75 0.22
C SER A 508 19.73 -0.46 1.41
N GLY A 509 19.98 -1.49 2.22
CA GLY A 509 21.27 -1.65 2.87
C GLY A 509 22.31 -1.96 1.79
N LEU A 510 23.48 -1.33 1.86
CA LEU A 510 24.60 -1.62 0.96
C LEU A 510 25.25 -2.95 1.37
N ALA A 511 25.13 -4.00 0.55
CA ALA A 511 26.20 -4.98 0.34
C ALA A 511 26.03 -5.76 -0.96
N CYS A 512 26.91 -5.51 -1.93
CA CYS A 512 27.22 -6.50 -2.95
C CYS A 512 27.93 -7.67 -2.25
N ILE A 513 27.29 -8.85 -2.16
CA ILE A 513 27.98 -10.07 -1.75
C ILE A 513 28.49 -10.80 -3.00
N HIS A 514 29.79 -11.02 -2.98
CA HIS A 514 30.62 -11.78 -3.91
C HIS A 514 30.00 -13.15 -4.28
N PRO A 515 30.24 -13.69 -5.49
CA PRO A 515 29.76 -15.01 -5.88
C PRO A 515 30.59 -16.09 -5.18
N ASP A 516 30.18 -16.51 -3.98
CA ASP A 516 30.53 -17.81 -3.40
C ASP A 516 29.73 -18.07 -2.11
N TYR A 517 28.44 -18.38 -2.24
CA TYR A 517 27.67 -19.03 -1.16
C TYR A 517 26.75 -20.10 -1.75
N ARG A 518 27.37 -21.22 -2.17
CA ARG A 518 26.67 -22.51 -2.18
C ARG A 518 26.67 -23.06 -0.76
N ASN A 519 25.50 -23.52 -0.33
CA ASN A 519 25.22 -24.27 0.89
C ASN A 519 25.22 -23.47 2.20
N LYS A 520 24.02 -23.08 2.66
CA LYS A 520 23.47 -23.55 3.95
C LYS A 520 22.08 -22.96 4.25
N VAL A 521 21.17 -23.86 4.59
CA VAL A 521 19.95 -23.68 5.39
C VAL A 521 18.77 -22.95 4.73
N ARG A 522 17.77 -23.73 4.31
CA ARG A 522 16.35 -23.38 4.46
C ARG A 522 15.62 -24.59 5.07
N HIS A 523 15.22 -24.43 6.32
CA HIS A 523 14.11 -25.16 6.92
C HIS A 523 13.01 -24.13 7.19
N THR A 524 11.77 -24.60 7.09
CA THR A 524 10.53 -23.96 7.55
C THR A 524 9.91 -22.88 6.64
N CYS A 525 9.20 -23.34 5.59
CA CYS A 525 7.78 -23.06 5.34
C CYS A 525 7.39 -23.76 4.02
N PHE A 526 6.78 -24.94 4.09
CA PHE A 526 6.20 -25.63 2.94
C PHE A 526 5.02 -26.48 3.40
N ILE A 527 3.81 -25.92 3.40
CA ILE A 527 2.57 -26.72 3.37
C ILE A 527 1.57 -26.02 2.43
N LEU A 528 1.44 -26.62 1.23
CA LEU A 528 0.35 -26.62 0.24
C LEU A 528 0.46 -25.73 -1.02
N TYR A 529 0.95 -26.37 -2.10
CA TYR A 529 0.78 -26.06 -3.54
C TYR A 529 1.89 -25.27 -4.24
N GLN A 530 3.04 -25.93 -4.41
CA GLN A 530 3.62 -26.37 -5.69
C GLN A 530 5.06 -26.72 -5.38
N VAL A 531 5.38 -28.00 -5.39
CA VAL A 531 6.76 -28.42 -5.32
C VAL A 531 6.95 -29.53 -6.34
N VAL A 532 7.98 -29.40 -7.15
CA VAL A 532 8.35 -30.40 -8.14
C VAL A 532 9.74 -30.90 -7.77
N THR A 533 9.86 -31.44 -6.56
CA THR A 533 10.95 -32.35 -6.25
C THR A 533 10.38 -33.70 -5.84
N LEU A 534 11.12 -34.77 -6.11
CA LEU A 534 10.74 -36.12 -5.70
C LEU A 534 10.46 -36.23 -4.19
N ALA A 535 11.08 -35.36 -3.38
CA ALA A 535 10.88 -35.32 -1.94
C ALA A 535 9.45 -34.92 -1.54
N ASP A 536 8.76 -34.15 -2.37
CA ASP A 536 7.44 -33.60 -2.04
C ASP A 536 6.32 -34.60 -2.25
N TYR A 537 6.48 -35.46 -3.26
CA TYR A 537 5.67 -36.66 -3.41
C TYR A 537 5.85 -37.56 -2.18
N GLY A 538 7.10 -37.78 -1.74
CA GLY A 538 7.39 -38.50 -0.50
C GLY A 538 6.71 -37.90 0.73
N MET A 539 6.74 -36.58 0.88
CA MET A 539 6.08 -35.87 1.99
C MET A 539 4.55 -35.91 1.88
N LEU A 540 3.98 -35.76 0.68
CA LEU A 540 2.55 -35.89 0.42
C LEU A 540 2.07 -37.30 0.82
N HIS A 541 2.82 -38.33 0.42
CA HIS A 541 2.55 -39.70 0.81
C HIS A 541 2.60 -39.88 2.33
N TYR A 542 3.63 -39.36 2.99
CA TYR A 542 3.77 -39.38 4.45
C TYR A 542 2.55 -38.74 5.15
N TYR A 543 2.15 -37.54 4.76
CA TYR A 543 1.01 -36.83 5.37
C TYR A 543 -0.33 -37.52 5.12
N GLN A 544 -0.51 -38.12 3.94
CA GLN A 544 -1.76 -38.81 3.59
C GLN A 544 -1.81 -40.26 4.09
N THR A 545 -0.69 -40.80 4.59
CA THR A 545 -0.59 -42.17 5.09
C THR A 545 -1.70 -42.57 6.08
N PRO A 546 -2.03 -41.76 7.11
CA PRO A 546 -3.10 -42.10 8.08
C PRO A 546 -4.48 -42.28 7.45
N PHE A 547 -4.76 -41.56 6.37
CA PHE A 547 -6.09 -41.48 5.75
C PHE A 547 -6.25 -42.46 4.59
N VAL A 548 -5.15 -42.79 3.92
CA VAL A 548 -5.15 -43.61 2.71
C VAL A 548 -4.84 -45.08 3.00
N HIS A 549 -3.93 -45.39 3.93
CA HIS A 549 -3.40 -46.76 4.09
C HIS A 549 -4.34 -47.73 4.81
N ASN A 550 -5.44 -47.24 5.38
CA ASN A 550 -6.49 -48.04 6.02
C ASN A 550 -7.90 -47.62 5.55
N SER A 551 -8.05 -47.28 4.28
CA SER A 551 -9.34 -46.87 3.72
C SER A 551 -9.58 -47.47 2.34
N ALA A 552 -10.84 -47.42 1.89
CA ALA A 552 -11.25 -47.91 0.57
C ALA A 552 -10.55 -47.15 -0.58
N THR A 553 -9.96 -45.99 -0.31
CA THR A 553 -9.29 -45.17 -1.32
C THR A 553 -7.84 -45.57 -1.56
N PHE A 554 -7.28 -46.53 -0.78
CA PHE A 554 -5.88 -46.94 -0.88
C PHE A 554 -5.39 -47.12 -2.31
N LEU A 555 -6.04 -48.01 -3.08
CA LEU A 555 -5.61 -48.32 -4.45
C LEU A 555 -5.88 -47.17 -5.43
N LEU A 556 -6.98 -46.43 -5.25
CA LEU A 556 -7.37 -45.32 -6.14
C LEU A 556 -6.42 -44.13 -5.99
N TRP A 557 -6.12 -43.77 -4.74
CA TRP A 557 -5.23 -42.68 -4.41
C TRP A 557 -3.80 -42.95 -4.91
N HIS A 558 -3.26 -44.15 -4.68
CA HIS A 558 -1.90 -44.49 -5.13
C HIS A 558 -1.79 -44.56 -6.66
N ARG A 559 -2.85 -45.00 -7.37
CA ARG A 559 -2.88 -44.98 -8.83
C ARG A 559 -2.82 -43.55 -9.38
N HIS A 560 -3.61 -42.65 -8.79
CA HIS A 560 -3.61 -41.25 -9.20
C HIS A 560 -2.28 -40.57 -8.84
N TYR A 561 -1.77 -40.80 -7.63
CA TYR A 561 -0.48 -40.30 -7.15
C TYR A 561 0.68 -40.70 -8.08
N ASN A 562 0.76 -41.97 -8.50
CA ASN A 562 1.81 -42.43 -9.42
C ASN A 562 1.65 -41.83 -10.82
N TRP A 563 0.40 -41.69 -11.31
CA TRP A 563 0.17 -41.05 -12.60
C TRP A 563 0.60 -39.59 -12.61
N VAL A 564 0.28 -38.83 -11.56
CA VAL A 564 0.71 -37.43 -11.42
C VAL A 564 2.24 -37.31 -11.32
N LEU A 565 2.89 -38.18 -10.54
CA LEU A 565 4.36 -38.22 -10.46
C LEU A 565 5.02 -38.53 -11.82
N ASP A 566 4.45 -39.45 -12.60
CA ASP A 566 4.96 -39.79 -13.93
C ASP A 566 4.82 -38.62 -14.93
N GLN A 567 3.67 -37.93 -14.94
CA GLN A 567 3.47 -36.74 -15.78
C GLN A 567 4.44 -35.62 -15.44
N ASP A 568 4.63 -35.32 -14.15
CA ASP A 568 5.54 -34.24 -13.72
C ASP A 568 7.01 -34.56 -14.05
N LEU A 569 7.42 -35.84 -13.96
CA LEU A 569 8.75 -36.25 -14.40
C LEU A 569 8.97 -36.01 -15.90
N HIS A 570 7.96 -36.27 -16.73
CA HIS A 570 8.05 -36.03 -18.16
C HIS A 570 7.99 -34.54 -18.52
N ASP A 571 6.98 -33.83 -18.04
CA ASP A 571 6.63 -32.49 -18.50
C ASP A 571 7.51 -31.41 -17.87
N LEU A 572 7.93 -31.60 -16.63
CA LEU A 572 8.67 -30.59 -15.86
C LEU A 572 10.18 -30.89 -15.82
N CYS A 573 10.54 -32.17 -15.75
CA CYS A 573 11.95 -32.59 -15.65
C CYS A 573 12.54 -33.07 -17.00
N GLY A 574 11.72 -33.27 -18.04
CA GLY A 574 12.17 -33.82 -19.32
C GLY A 574 12.69 -35.26 -19.22
N TYR A 575 12.29 -36.00 -18.18
CA TYR A 575 12.68 -37.40 -18.00
C TYR A 575 11.98 -38.25 -19.07
N SER A 576 12.71 -39.12 -19.76
CA SER A 576 12.17 -39.95 -20.83
C SER A 576 12.33 -41.46 -20.55
N GLY A 577 12.66 -41.81 -19.31
CA GLY A 577 12.87 -43.20 -18.87
C GLY A 577 11.58 -43.83 -18.35
N VAL A 578 11.65 -45.12 -18.00
CA VAL A 578 10.59 -45.78 -17.22
C VAL A 578 10.54 -45.23 -15.79
N PHE A 579 9.37 -45.27 -15.15
CA PHE A 579 9.14 -44.72 -13.81
C PHE A 579 10.31 -45.02 -12.85
N PRO A 580 10.99 -43.98 -12.32
CA PRO A 580 12.26 -44.16 -11.63
C PRO A 580 12.03 -44.87 -10.29
N TYR A 581 12.75 -45.97 -10.07
CA TYR A 581 12.84 -46.60 -8.76
C TYR A 581 14.10 -46.09 -8.05
N TRP A 582 13.93 -45.40 -6.92
CA TRP A 582 15.05 -44.97 -6.10
C TRP A 582 15.68 -46.17 -5.38
N GLY A 583 16.80 -46.66 -5.90
CA GLY A 583 17.54 -47.78 -5.34
C GLY A 583 18.32 -47.37 -4.09
N TRP A 584 17.65 -47.31 -2.93
CA TRP A 584 18.24 -46.87 -1.65
C TRP A 584 19.55 -47.59 -1.28
N GLY A 585 19.73 -48.85 -1.69
CA GLY A 585 20.96 -49.62 -1.44
C GLY A 585 22.21 -49.10 -2.17
N LEU A 586 22.06 -48.36 -3.27
CA LEU A 586 23.18 -47.82 -4.06
C LEU A 586 23.80 -46.56 -3.45
N ASP A 587 23.17 -45.97 -2.44
CA ASP A 587 23.60 -44.74 -1.76
C ASP A 587 23.96 -45.01 -0.28
N ARG A 588 24.35 -46.25 0.02
CA ARG A 588 24.70 -46.72 1.38
C ARG A 588 25.79 -45.86 2.02
N GLU A 589 26.86 -45.53 1.29
CA GLU A 589 28.01 -44.80 1.84
C GLU A 589 27.63 -43.44 2.45
N ASN A 590 26.59 -42.79 1.93
CA ASN A 590 26.11 -41.49 2.42
C ASN A 590 24.99 -41.59 3.46
N ARG A 591 24.56 -42.80 3.87
CA ARG A 591 23.38 -43.05 4.72
C ARG A 591 23.70 -43.84 5.97
N GLN A 592 24.65 -43.32 6.75
CA GLN A 592 25.13 -43.97 7.97
C GLN A 592 24.38 -43.51 9.23
N THR A 593 23.14 -43.00 9.09
CA THR A 593 22.36 -42.42 10.19
C THR A 593 20.87 -42.71 10.04
N ILE A 594 20.14 -42.76 11.16
CA ILE A 594 18.68 -42.86 11.23
C ILE A 594 18.14 -41.85 12.27
N SER A 595 16.90 -41.40 12.09
CA SER A 595 16.20 -40.48 12.99
C SER A 595 14.74 -40.88 13.16
N GLY A 596 14.17 -40.72 14.35
CA GLY A 596 12.78 -41.03 14.67
C GLY A 596 12.62 -42.25 15.58
N THR A 597 11.43 -42.41 16.17
CA THR A 597 11.14 -43.45 17.16
C THR A 597 10.92 -44.83 16.53
N ASN A 598 11.12 -45.91 17.31
CA ASN A 598 10.96 -47.29 16.85
C ASN A 598 9.53 -47.71 16.46
N THR A 599 8.53 -46.88 16.77
CA THR A 599 7.11 -47.10 16.47
C THR A 599 6.55 -45.99 15.59
N MET A 600 5.60 -46.35 14.74
CA MET A 600 4.92 -45.39 13.85
C MET A 600 4.17 -44.35 14.70
N TYR A 601 4.36 -43.05 14.40
CA TYR A 601 3.84 -41.91 15.18
C TYR A 601 4.18 -41.92 16.67
N ASN A 602 5.23 -42.65 17.05
CA ASN A 602 5.56 -42.90 18.44
C ASN A 602 4.39 -43.53 19.23
N ARG A 603 3.66 -44.46 18.59
CA ARG A 603 2.49 -45.16 19.17
C ARG A 603 2.63 -46.69 19.06
N PRO A 604 2.79 -47.41 20.18
CA PRO A 604 3.02 -46.88 21.53
C PRO A 604 4.35 -46.11 21.62
N PRO A 605 4.53 -45.19 22.59
CA PRO A 605 5.78 -44.47 22.74
C PRO A 605 6.99 -45.40 22.83
N SER A 606 8.05 -45.08 22.09
CA SER A 606 9.30 -45.83 22.02
C SER A 606 10.50 -44.88 22.00
N ALA A 607 11.68 -45.43 22.30
CA ALA A 607 12.92 -44.67 22.20
C ALA A 607 13.24 -44.32 20.74
N GLU A 608 14.02 -43.26 20.56
CA GLU A 608 14.67 -42.94 19.28
C GLU A 608 15.40 -44.16 18.74
N ALA A 609 15.18 -44.45 17.47
CA ALA A 609 15.75 -45.59 16.79
C ALA A 609 17.26 -45.42 16.63
N LYS A 610 18.00 -46.48 16.91
CA LYS A 610 19.43 -46.59 16.68
C LYS A 610 19.68 -47.62 15.58
N LEU A 611 20.74 -47.44 14.82
CA LEU A 611 21.15 -48.41 13.79
C LEU A 611 21.36 -49.82 14.35
N THR A 612 21.76 -49.93 15.62
CA THR A 612 21.94 -51.19 16.36
C THR A 612 20.64 -51.82 16.86
N ASP A 613 19.48 -51.16 16.73
CA ASP A 613 18.22 -51.69 17.23
C ASP A 613 17.79 -52.91 16.41
N SER A 614 17.35 -53.96 17.11
CA SER A 614 16.88 -55.20 16.48
C SER A 614 15.45 -55.04 15.96
N LYS A 615 15.23 -55.38 14.69
CA LYS A 615 13.90 -55.61 14.14
C LYS A 615 13.57 -57.09 14.29
N ALA A 616 12.80 -57.40 15.33
CA ALA A 616 12.32 -58.75 15.56
C ALA A 616 11.16 -59.06 14.60
N PHE A 617 11.38 -60.00 13.69
CA PHE A 617 10.31 -60.57 12.87
C PHE A 617 9.74 -61.80 13.59
N GLU A 618 8.89 -61.56 14.59
CA GLU A 618 8.13 -62.64 15.24
C GLU A 618 6.90 -63.01 14.39
N PRO A 619 6.54 -64.31 14.29
CA PRO A 619 7.10 -65.48 15.00
C PRO A 619 8.29 -66.17 14.30
N ILE A 620 8.90 -65.53 13.29
CA ILE A 620 9.88 -66.16 12.38
C ILE A 620 11.30 -66.13 12.99
N SER A 621 11.50 -65.52 14.17
CA SER A 621 12.75 -65.48 14.96
C SER A 621 14.00 -65.15 14.15
N ARG A 622 13.88 -64.23 13.18
CA ARG A 622 15.00 -63.67 12.41
C ARG A 622 15.24 -62.24 12.85
N ASN A 623 16.12 -62.08 13.83
CA ASN A 623 16.52 -60.78 14.34
C ASN A 623 17.63 -60.22 13.47
N VAL A 624 17.37 -59.08 12.86
CA VAL A 624 18.34 -58.29 12.09
C VAL A 624 18.33 -56.87 12.65
N THR A 625 19.50 -56.23 12.67
CA THR A 625 19.56 -54.82 13.08
C THR A 625 19.05 -53.89 11.97
N ILE A 626 18.65 -52.68 12.34
CA ILE A 626 18.28 -51.64 11.35
C ILE A 626 19.41 -51.43 10.34
N GLU A 627 20.65 -51.31 10.82
CA GLU A 627 21.85 -51.18 9.97
C GLU A 627 21.93 -52.30 8.92
N GLN A 628 21.76 -53.54 9.36
CA GLN A 628 21.79 -54.72 8.48
C GLN A 628 20.64 -54.75 7.47
N THR A 629 19.49 -54.16 7.78
CA THR A 629 18.38 -54.04 6.83
C THR A 629 18.56 -52.93 5.80
N MET A 630 19.38 -51.93 6.11
CA MET A 630 19.72 -50.85 5.18
C MET A 630 20.75 -51.30 4.13
N ASP A 631 21.47 -52.39 4.39
CA ASP A 631 22.44 -52.97 3.48
C ASP A 631 21.84 -54.10 2.61
N THR A 632 21.43 -53.76 1.39
CA THR A 632 20.85 -54.71 0.43
C THR A 632 21.83 -55.19 -0.64
N VAL A 633 23.04 -54.59 -0.69
CA VAL A 633 24.07 -54.80 -1.74
C VAL A 633 25.39 -55.35 -1.19
N GLY A 634 25.68 -55.15 0.10
CA GLY A 634 26.92 -55.49 0.79
C GLY A 634 27.03 -56.95 1.26
N GLY A 635 25.99 -57.75 1.07
CA GLY A 635 26.12 -59.21 0.98
C GLY A 635 25.74 -60.05 2.20
N THR A 636 25.19 -59.50 3.29
CA THR A 636 24.40 -60.23 4.31
C THR A 636 23.84 -59.23 5.33
N PRO A 637 22.62 -59.40 5.87
CA PRO A 637 21.69 -60.52 5.66
C PRO A 637 20.80 -60.36 4.42
N LEU A 638 20.77 -59.18 3.80
CA LEU A 638 20.03 -58.91 2.56
C LEU A 638 21.03 -58.81 1.40
N CYS A 639 20.78 -59.58 0.34
CA CYS A 639 21.62 -59.61 -0.86
C CYS A 639 20.72 -59.70 -2.09
N TYR A 640 19.97 -58.62 -2.32
CA TYR A 640 19.08 -58.49 -3.46
C TYR A 640 18.94 -57.02 -3.83
N VAL A 641 18.83 -56.76 -5.14
CA VAL A 641 18.50 -55.44 -5.68
C VAL A 641 17.24 -55.60 -6.50
N TYR A 642 16.23 -54.78 -6.24
CA TYR A 642 15.06 -54.70 -7.11
C TYR A 642 15.52 -54.15 -8.46
N LYS A 643 15.60 -55.03 -9.46
CA LYS A 643 15.75 -54.60 -10.85
C LYS A 643 14.37 -54.37 -11.45
N PRO A 644 14.04 -53.15 -11.90
CA PRO A 644 12.86 -52.97 -12.73
C PRO A 644 13.06 -53.73 -14.05
N TRP A 645 11.99 -54.35 -14.55
CA TRP A 645 11.97 -55.06 -15.84
C TRP A 645 11.95 -54.06 -16.99
#